data_AF-A0A847WFQ9-F1
#
_entry.id   AF-A0A847WFQ9-F1
#
_cell.length_a   1.000
_cell.length_b   1.000
_cell.length_c   1.000
_cell.angle_alpha   90.00
_cell.angle_beta   90.00
_cell.angle_gamma   90.00
#
_symmetry.space_group_name_H-M   'P 1'
#
loop_
_entity.id
_entity.type
_entity.pdbx_description
1 polymer ?
#
loop_
_entity_poly.entity_id
_entity_poly.type
_entity_poly.pdbx_seq_one_letter_code
_entity_poly.pdbx_strand_id
1 'polypeptide(L)'
;MDSLFLQVLNMSITASYVIVFVIMARLLLKKVPKIFSYALWFVVLFRLVCPFSFESVFSLLPAAAETIPQDIMYSQTPQIHSGIPIIDQGINRVMPSPAVGASVNPMQIWIALGELVWLAGMAVLFLYSVFTTVKLYRKLRSATSLSGNIYELNDIKTPFVFGIKKPNIYLPVGLSEYEKAYIIKHEQIHIKRFDHIVKLFAFLVVCIHWFNPLVWIAFYLMTQDMELSCDESVIKEMGSDIKKDYSTSLLSLSTGRKMIGGCPITFSQNNTKGRIMNILNYKKPAFWAVLLAIMAVLITGIGLMSNPKVKQLTVEDYAEQFIKDKIAVYGELEWSQDFKIVDSKITNLEKVAHSSSLDSSPVEGWQIEYRLKPDDISKVMFVGGMNEEDGWITEDSSGGKPILVFSYEDSKPKYLGYTWSGDADFSTLAGQETALRIFLEGMDLLPHETYPGNHILVKFPLSSGDTSQLFLSQPVVQGNRGIWCVERWKDTNGNEYHSTPQTDLIPIEYYRDLQKQVDEGHRPGLLDPVQVAFHYIHDDIGQRVSMEELKIKSPATVEDFAIVPESYFIGYISGFTVDNSSFHLDPVEFLTEKDRDRIKELKIEPADMPSGYYIYNPETYPTYCAVTDETEYYILNVGGTSSHKLVSKEECIEYFNQWPEYVPLCEIITRGGYVISMREVLVP
;
A
#
# COMPACT_ATOMS: atom_id res chain seq x y z
N MET A 1 -9.16 11.50 7.57
CA MET A 1 -9.72 10.97 8.84
C MET A 1 -9.26 9.54 9.05
N ASP A 2 -9.04 8.84 7.95
CA ASP A 2 -8.53 7.48 7.79
C ASP A 2 -7.20 7.28 8.54
N SER A 3 -6.25 8.22 8.42
CA SER A 3 -4.99 8.19 9.18
C SER A 3 -5.19 8.25 10.69
N LEU A 4 -6.18 9.01 11.17
CA LEU A 4 -6.54 9.08 12.59
C LEU A 4 -7.17 7.76 13.06
N PHE A 5 -8.03 7.15 12.24
CA PHE A 5 -8.64 5.85 12.56
C PHE A 5 -7.57 4.75 12.67
N LEU A 6 -6.65 4.67 11.71
CA LEU A 6 -5.52 3.71 11.74
C LEU A 6 -4.60 3.97 12.95
N GLN A 7 -4.37 5.23 13.30
CA GLN A 7 -3.60 5.59 14.49
C GLN A 7 -4.29 5.11 15.78
N VAL A 8 -5.60 5.33 15.92
CA VAL A 8 -6.38 4.84 17.07
C VAL A 8 -6.36 3.32 17.14
N LEU A 9 -6.44 2.64 15.99
CA LEU A 9 -6.40 1.18 15.91
C LEU A 9 -5.05 0.63 16.40
N ASN A 10 -3.94 1.19 15.91
CA ASN A 10 -2.59 0.87 16.38
C ASN A 10 -2.45 1.13 17.88
N MET A 11 -2.89 2.29 18.38
CA MET A 11 -2.87 2.61 19.81
C MET A 11 -3.67 1.59 20.65
N SER A 12 -4.80 1.11 20.13
CA SER A 12 -5.63 0.10 20.80
C SER A 12 -4.94 -1.27 20.84
N ILE A 13 -4.27 -1.66 19.76
CA ILE A 13 -3.47 -2.89 19.70
C ILE A 13 -2.31 -2.80 20.70
N THR A 14 -1.52 -1.72 20.66
CA THR A 14 -0.41 -1.53 21.60
C THR A 14 -0.89 -1.52 23.05
N ALA A 15 -1.98 -0.81 23.35
CA ALA A 15 -2.56 -0.80 24.69
C ALA A 15 -3.09 -2.17 25.14
N SER A 16 -3.48 -3.05 24.22
CA SER A 16 -3.91 -4.42 24.55
C SER A 16 -2.77 -5.22 25.19
N TYR A 17 -1.56 -5.16 24.63
CA TYR A 17 -0.38 -5.79 25.24
C TYR A 17 -0.10 -5.23 26.63
N VAL A 18 -0.19 -3.91 26.79
CA VAL A 18 0.01 -3.23 28.08
C VAL A 18 -1.06 -3.65 29.10
N ILE A 19 -2.34 -3.77 28.70
CA ILE A 19 -3.43 -4.21 29.57
C ILE A 19 -3.18 -5.62 30.07
N VAL A 20 -2.79 -6.55 29.19
CA VAL A 20 -2.46 -7.93 29.58
C VAL A 20 -1.29 -7.94 30.57
N PHE A 21 -0.23 -7.17 30.30
CA PHE A 21 0.90 -7.05 31.21
C PHE A 21 0.49 -6.49 32.58
N VAL A 22 -0.31 -5.42 32.61
CA VAL A 22 -0.81 -4.81 33.86
C VAL A 22 -1.69 -5.81 34.62
N ILE A 23 -2.54 -6.58 33.95
CA ILE A 23 -3.33 -7.65 34.58
C ILE A 23 -2.41 -8.69 35.23
N MET A 24 -1.33 -9.12 34.55
CA MET A 24 -0.35 -10.05 35.12
C MET A 24 0.40 -9.43 36.30
N ALA A 25 0.89 -8.19 36.17
CA ALA A 25 1.58 -7.46 37.24
C ALA A 25 0.69 -7.31 38.50
N ARG A 26 -0.61 -7.09 38.33
CA ARG A 26 -1.58 -7.03 39.43
C ARG A 26 -1.65 -8.34 40.23
N LEU A 27 -1.43 -9.49 39.60
CA LEU A 27 -1.41 -10.78 40.30
C LEU A 27 -0.22 -10.88 41.27
N LEU A 28 0.90 -10.25 40.94
CA LEU A 28 2.11 -10.21 41.78
C LEU A 28 1.97 -9.17 42.92
N LEU A 29 1.24 -8.08 42.68
CA LEU A 29 0.98 -7.02 43.66
C LEU A 29 -0.16 -7.34 44.65
N LYS A 30 -0.61 -8.60 44.75
CA LYS A 30 -1.72 -8.99 45.63
C LYS A 30 -1.50 -8.62 47.11
N LYS A 31 -0.25 -8.66 47.58
CA LYS A 31 0.14 -8.39 48.99
C LYS A 31 0.55 -6.93 49.28
N VAL A 32 0.54 -6.08 48.25
CA VAL A 32 0.97 -4.68 48.30
C VAL A 32 -0.28 -3.78 48.31
N PRO A 33 -0.23 -2.56 48.87
CA PRO A 33 -1.38 -1.64 48.85
C PRO A 33 -1.95 -1.42 47.46
N LYS A 34 -3.28 -1.35 47.35
CA LYS A 34 -3.97 -1.29 46.04
C LYS A 34 -3.79 0.02 45.29
N ILE A 35 -3.23 1.05 45.94
CA ILE A 35 -2.81 2.27 45.25
C ILE A 35 -1.80 1.98 44.13
N PHE A 36 -0.94 0.97 44.28
CA PHE A 36 0.05 0.62 43.25
C PHE A 36 -0.60 -0.08 42.04
N SER A 37 -1.54 -0.98 42.30
CA SER A 37 -2.37 -1.58 41.25
C SER A 37 -3.20 -0.52 40.53
N TYR A 38 -3.77 0.44 41.27
CA TYR A 38 -4.50 1.55 40.69
C TYR A 38 -3.59 2.46 39.83
N ALA A 39 -2.39 2.79 40.31
CA ALA A 39 -1.43 3.63 39.59
C ALA A 39 -0.95 3.01 38.27
N LEU A 40 -0.83 1.67 38.18
CA LEU A 40 -0.44 1.01 36.92
C LEU A 40 -1.44 1.25 35.78
N TRP A 41 -2.72 1.48 36.07
CA TRP A 41 -3.71 1.80 35.04
C TRP A 41 -3.47 3.16 34.38
N PHE A 42 -2.71 4.06 35.01
CA PHE A 42 -2.26 5.29 34.36
C PHE A 42 -1.40 5.01 33.12
N VAL A 43 -0.60 3.95 33.12
CA VAL A 43 0.22 3.53 31.98
C VAL A 43 -0.67 3.12 30.80
N VAL A 44 -1.74 2.37 31.09
CA VAL A 44 -2.76 1.98 30.09
C VAL A 44 -3.47 3.23 29.56
N LEU A 45 -3.89 4.13 30.44
CA LEU A 45 -4.56 5.37 30.05
C LEU A 45 -3.66 6.23 29.16
N PHE A 46 -2.39 6.38 29.52
CA PHE A 46 -1.40 7.11 28.71
C PHE A 46 -1.32 6.53 27.31
N ARG A 47 -1.21 5.20 27.16
CA ARG A 47 -1.12 4.56 25.84
C ARG A 47 -2.39 4.64 25.01
N LEU A 48 -3.56 4.69 25.64
CA LEU A 48 -4.84 4.84 24.94
C LEU A 48 -5.11 6.29 24.48
N VAL A 49 -4.43 7.29 25.05
CA VAL A 49 -4.69 8.72 24.80
C VAL A 49 -3.53 9.42 24.09
N CYS A 50 -2.29 9.07 24.42
CA CYS A 50 -1.10 9.73 23.90
C CYS A 50 -0.65 9.07 22.59
N PRO A 51 -0.76 9.75 21.44
CA PRO A 51 -0.27 9.21 20.17
C PRO A 51 1.27 9.22 20.10
N PHE A 52 1.92 10.03 20.94
CA PHE A 52 3.37 10.09 21.00
C PHE A 52 3.93 8.95 21.83
N SER A 53 4.92 8.26 21.27
CA SER A 53 5.69 7.23 21.96
C SER A 53 7.17 7.59 21.91
N PHE A 54 7.89 7.29 22.98
CA PHE A 54 9.33 7.48 23.04
C PHE A 54 10.02 6.17 22.69
N GLU A 55 10.98 6.18 21.78
CA GLU A 55 11.73 4.97 21.43
C GLU A 55 12.77 4.63 22.50
N SER A 56 12.85 3.37 22.91
CA SER A 56 13.81 2.89 23.90
C SER A 56 14.22 1.45 23.65
N VAL A 57 15.48 1.13 23.98
CA VAL A 57 16.01 -0.24 24.01
C VAL A 57 15.40 -1.05 25.17
N PHE A 58 14.83 -0.37 26.16
CA PHE A 58 14.18 -0.98 27.33
C PHE A 58 12.67 -1.20 27.14
N SER A 59 12.17 -1.11 25.90
CA SER A 59 10.77 -1.36 25.60
C SER A 59 10.39 -2.81 25.89
N LEU A 60 9.25 -3.01 26.55
CA LEU A 60 8.65 -4.33 26.82
C LEU A 60 7.60 -4.73 25.79
N LEU A 61 7.41 -3.92 24.74
CA LEU A 61 6.47 -4.18 23.65
C LEU A 61 7.12 -4.98 22.52
N PRO A 62 6.32 -5.72 21.71
CA PRO A 62 6.80 -6.38 20.49
C PRO A 62 7.52 -5.40 19.55
N ALA A 63 8.49 -5.90 18.77
CA ALA A 63 9.46 -5.09 18.02
C ALA A 63 8.86 -4.15 16.95
N ALA A 64 7.61 -4.34 16.54
CA ALA A 64 6.96 -3.48 15.58
C ALA A 64 6.41 -2.21 16.25
N ALA A 65 6.89 -1.03 15.82
CA ALA A 65 6.40 0.25 16.30
C ALA A 65 4.99 0.58 15.80
N GLU A 66 4.64 0.13 14.58
CA GLU A 66 3.32 0.26 13.97
C GLU A 66 2.91 -1.10 13.40
N THR A 67 1.82 -1.67 13.92
CA THR A 67 1.33 -2.99 13.47
C THR A 67 0.65 -2.90 12.11
N ILE A 68 -0.07 -1.80 11.89
CA ILE A 68 -0.75 -1.50 10.63
C ILE A 68 -0.10 -0.23 10.06
N PRO A 69 0.64 -0.35 8.95
CA PRO A 69 1.27 0.79 8.29
C PRO A 69 0.22 1.81 7.80
N GLN A 70 0.55 3.12 7.82
CA GLN A 70 -0.38 4.15 7.33
C GLN A 70 -0.56 4.13 5.81
N ASP A 71 0.45 3.65 5.08
CA ASP A 71 0.48 3.50 3.63
C ASP A 71 -0.18 2.21 3.12
N ILE A 72 -0.73 1.37 4.02
CA ILE A 72 -1.41 0.12 3.66
C ILE A 72 -2.57 0.31 2.66
N MET A 73 -3.14 1.51 2.59
CA MET A 73 -4.20 1.90 1.66
C MET A 73 -3.71 2.11 0.21
N TYR A 74 -2.42 2.32 0.04
CA TYR A 74 -1.76 2.65 -1.23
C TYR A 74 -0.75 1.57 -1.65
N SER A 75 -0.37 0.68 -0.73
CA SER A 75 0.52 -0.45 -1.03
C SER A 75 -0.14 -1.45 -1.98
N GLN A 76 0.63 -1.89 -2.98
CA GLN A 76 0.24 -2.93 -3.94
C GLN A 76 0.10 -4.31 -3.27
N THR A 77 0.90 -4.56 -2.22
CA THR A 77 0.81 -5.76 -1.38
C THR A 77 0.59 -5.35 0.07
N PRO A 78 -0.68 -5.21 0.53
CA PRO A 78 -0.96 -4.77 1.89
C PRO A 78 -0.44 -5.82 2.89
N GLN A 79 0.55 -5.44 3.69
CA GLN A 79 1.11 -6.28 4.74
C GLN A 79 1.00 -5.59 6.09
N ILE A 80 0.78 -6.39 7.13
CA ILE A 80 0.91 -5.97 8.52
C ILE A 80 2.19 -6.55 9.11
N HIS A 81 2.74 -5.83 10.10
CA HIS A 81 3.94 -6.25 10.83
C HIS A 81 3.66 -6.14 12.32
N SER A 82 3.16 -7.20 12.94
CA SER A 82 2.93 -7.25 14.39
C SER A 82 4.22 -7.49 15.19
N GLY A 83 5.31 -7.87 14.52
CA GLY A 83 6.56 -8.31 15.15
C GLY A 83 6.49 -9.75 15.66
N ILE A 84 5.44 -10.50 15.29
CA ILE A 84 5.25 -11.92 15.58
C ILE A 84 5.02 -12.64 14.25
N PRO A 85 6.04 -13.32 13.69
CA PRO A 85 5.98 -13.87 12.33
C PRO A 85 4.79 -14.79 12.03
N ILE A 86 4.35 -15.57 13.03
CA ILE A 86 3.22 -16.50 12.89
C ILE A 86 1.89 -15.73 12.70
N ILE A 87 1.73 -14.59 13.37
CA ILE A 87 0.55 -13.73 13.24
C ILE A 87 0.57 -13.03 11.90
N ASP A 88 1.74 -12.53 11.50
CA ASP A 88 1.93 -11.80 10.25
C ASP A 88 1.61 -12.70 9.04
N GLN A 89 2.17 -13.92 8.99
CA GLN A 89 1.87 -14.89 7.92
C GLN A 89 0.39 -15.27 7.86
N GLY A 90 -0.27 -15.45 9.01
CA GLY A 90 -1.67 -15.84 9.06
C GLY A 90 -2.61 -14.74 8.54
N ILE A 91 -2.36 -13.49 8.93
CA ILE A 91 -3.19 -12.35 8.53
C ILE A 91 -2.90 -11.95 7.09
N ASN A 92 -1.62 -11.80 6.71
CA ASN A 92 -1.22 -11.33 5.37
C ASN A 92 -1.74 -12.26 4.25
N ARG A 93 -1.92 -13.55 4.51
CA ARG A 93 -2.50 -14.52 3.55
C ARG A 93 -3.97 -14.29 3.22
N VAL A 94 -4.74 -13.65 4.10
CA VAL A 94 -6.19 -13.48 3.96
C VAL A 94 -6.54 -12.02 3.59
N MET A 95 -5.54 -11.16 3.51
CA MET A 95 -5.73 -9.75 3.15
C MET A 95 -6.13 -9.63 1.67
N PRO A 96 -7.16 -8.83 1.35
CA PRO A 96 -7.56 -8.60 -0.03
C PRO A 96 -6.49 -7.78 -0.74
N SER A 97 -5.93 -8.34 -1.81
CA SER A 97 -4.98 -7.63 -2.69
C SER A 97 -5.71 -7.03 -3.90
N PRO A 98 -5.24 -5.90 -4.46
CA PRO A 98 -5.84 -5.32 -5.66
C PRO A 98 -5.81 -6.31 -6.83
N ALA A 99 -6.93 -6.45 -7.54
CA ALA A 99 -6.93 -7.14 -8.83
C ALA A 99 -6.24 -6.24 -9.87
N VAL A 100 -5.49 -6.84 -10.80
CA VAL A 100 -4.82 -6.10 -11.88
C VAL A 100 -5.87 -5.30 -12.66
N GLY A 101 -5.69 -3.97 -12.74
CA GLY A 101 -6.60 -3.04 -13.42
C GLY A 101 -7.77 -2.47 -12.58
N ALA A 102 -7.85 -2.78 -11.28
CA ALA A 102 -8.85 -2.17 -10.41
C ALA A 102 -8.48 -0.73 -10.02
N SER A 103 -9.39 0.23 -10.23
CA SER A 103 -9.17 1.65 -9.92
C SER A 103 -9.25 2.00 -8.43
N VAL A 104 -9.68 1.08 -7.58
CA VAL A 104 -9.85 1.28 -6.13
C VAL A 104 -9.22 0.12 -5.38
N ASN A 105 -8.26 0.40 -4.51
CA ASN A 105 -7.65 -0.61 -3.65
C ASN A 105 -8.71 -1.15 -2.66
N PRO A 106 -8.97 -2.48 -2.60
CA PRO A 106 -9.95 -3.08 -1.70
C PRO A 106 -9.76 -2.66 -0.23
N MET A 107 -8.53 -2.42 0.20
CA MET A 107 -8.22 -1.96 1.56
C MET A 107 -8.83 -0.59 1.89
N GLN A 108 -8.96 0.30 0.90
CA GLN A 108 -9.59 1.61 1.11
C GLN A 108 -11.07 1.47 1.48
N ILE A 109 -11.77 0.53 0.84
CA ILE A 109 -13.20 0.27 1.10
C ILE A 109 -13.38 -0.27 2.53
N TRP A 110 -12.55 -1.25 2.93
CA TRP A 110 -12.63 -1.84 4.26
C TRP A 110 -12.29 -0.84 5.36
N ILE A 111 -11.28 0.01 5.15
CA ILE A 111 -10.89 1.04 6.12
C ILE A 111 -11.99 2.10 6.24
N ALA A 112 -12.56 2.56 5.13
CA ALA A 112 -13.68 3.51 5.15
C ALA A 112 -14.93 2.94 5.86
N LEU A 113 -15.26 1.67 5.61
CA LEU A 113 -16.35 0.99 6.31
C LEU A 113 -16.08 0.87 7.81
N GLY A 114 -14.85 0.50 8.18
CA GLY A 114 -14.39 0.42 9.56
C GLY A 114 -14.49 1.75 10.29
N GLU A 115 -14.08 2.84 9.65
CA GLU A 115 -14.19 4.20 10.18
C GLU A 115 -15.64 4.59 10.48
N LEU A 116 -16.55 4.30 9.54
CA LEU A 116 -17.98 4.60 9.72
C LEU A 116 -18.56 3.85 10.92
N VAL A 117 -18.27 2.55 11.03
CA VAL A 117 -18.70 1.72 12.16
C VAL A 117 -18.12 2.25 13.47
N TRP A 118 -16.84 2.66 13.46
CA TRP A 118 -16.16 3.22 14.62
C TRP A 118 -16.82 4.52 15.12
N LEU A 119 -17.09 5.47 14.23
CA LEU A 119 -17.77 6.73 14.55
C LEU A 119 -19.20 6.49 15.04
N ALA A 120 -19.94 5.58 14.41
CA ALA A 120 -21.29 5.23 14.82
C ALA A 120 -21.31 4.65 16.25
N GLY A 121 -20.42 3.72 16.56
CA GLY A 121 -20.29 3.14 17.89
C GLY A 121 -19.92 4.16 18.97
N MET A 122 -18.99 5.07 18.65
CA MET A 122 -18.62 6.18 19.54
C MET A 122 -19.82 7.10 19.83
N ALA A 123 -20.58 7.48 18.80
CA ALA A 123 -21.75 8.32 18.92
C ALA A 123 -22.84 7.66 19.79
N VAL A 124 -23.11 6.36 19.58
CA VAL A 124 -24.11 5.61 20.37
C VAL A 124 -23.73 5.59 21.85
N LEU A 125 -22.47 5.27 22.18
CA LEU A 125 -22.02 5.23 23.57
C LEU A 125 -22.00 6.60 24.23
N PHE A 126 -21.60 7.63 23.49
CA PHE A 126 -21.62 9.00 23.97
C PHE A 126 -23.06 9.48 24.25
N LEU A 127 -23.99 9.26 23.32
CA LEU A 127 -25.41 9.61 23.51
C LEU A 127 -26.04 8.85 24.68
N TYR A 128 -25.73 7.56 24.82
CA TYR A 128 -26.16 6.77 25.97
C TYR A 128 -25.65 7.33 27.30
N SER A 129 -24.37 7.72 27.35
CA SER A 129 -23.75 8.36 28.51
C SER A 129 -24.39 9.70 28.87
N VAL A 130 -24.66 10.56 27.88
CA VAL A 130 -25.36 11.82 28.09
C VAL A 130 -26.78 11.58 28.60
N PHE A 131 -27.52 10.66 27.97
CA PHE A 131 -28.89 10.34 28.37
C PHE A 131 -28.98 9.81 29.80
N THR A 132 -28.11 8.87 30.18
CA THR A 132 -28.06 8.31 31.53
C THR A 132 -27.68 9.35 32.58
N THR A 133 -26.72 10.22 32.27
CA THR A 133 -26.31 11.35 33.13
C THR A 133 -27.45 12.36 33.32
N VAL A 134 -28.18 12.72 32.26
CA VAL A 134 -29.33 13.64 32.34
C VAL A 134 -30.46 13.01 33.16
N LYS A 135 -30.74 11.71 32.97
CA LYS A 135 -31.74 10.98 33.76
C LYS A 135 -31.38 10.99 35.26
N LEU A 136 -30.11 10.77 35.59
CA LEU A 136 -29.63 10.85 36.97
C LEU A 136 -29.74 12.26 37.54
N TYR A 137 -29.29 13.27 36.79
CA TYR A 137 -29.38 14.67 37.22
C TYR A 137 -30.81 15.11 37.53
N ARG A 138 -31.80 14.65 36.74
CA ARG A 138 -33.22 14.89 37.02
C ARG A 138 -33.69 14.24 38.33
N LYS A 139 -33.24 13.02 38.63
CA LYS A 139 -33.54 12.34 39.91
C LYS A 139 -32.93 13.05 41.11
N LEU A 140 -31.77 13.67 40.95
CA LEU A 140 -31.06 14.35 42.05
C LEU A 140 -31.73 15.67 42.48
N ARG A 141 -32.68 16.21 41.71
CA ARG A 141 -33.37 17.46 42.05
C ARG A 141 -34.26 17.37 43.29
N SER A 142 -34.70 16.18 43.67
CA SER A 142 -35.52 15.95 44.87
C SER A 142 -34.67 15.66 46.13
N ALA A 143 -33.35 15.83 46.06
CA ALA A 143 -32.47 15.56 47.19
C ALA A 143 -32.57 16.66 48.26
N THR A 144 -32.57 16.24 49.52
CA THR A 144 -32.64 17.13 50.69
C THR A 144 -31.23 17.42 51.21
N SER A 145 -30.91 18.68 51.46
CA SER A 145 -29.60 19.09 51.98
C SER A 145 -29.46 18.73 53.47
N LEU A 146 -28.39 17.99 53.82
CA LEU A 146 -28.05 17.68 55.22
C LEU A 146 -27.04 18.71 55.78
N SER A 147 -25.89 18.85 55.12
CA SER A 147 -24.80 19.72 55.57
C SER A 147 -23.78 19.95 54.45
N GLY A 148 -23.48 21.22 54.13
CA GLY A 148 -22.48 21.57 53.12
C GLY A 148 -22.77 20.98 51.74
N ASN A 149 -21.89 20.09 51.27
CA ASN A 149 -22.02 19.37 50.00
C ASN A 149 -22.64 17.96 50.14
N ILE A 150 -23.30 17.66 51.26
CA ILE A 150 -23.90 16.36 51.57
C ILE A 150 -25.43 16.46 51.47
N TYR A 151 -26.00 15.56 50.68
CA TYR A 151 -27.43 15.47 50.39
C TYR A 151 -27.96 14.07 50.70
N GLU A 152 -29.21 13.98 51.14
CA GLU A 152 -29.94 12.73 51.35
C GLU A 152 -31.00 12.54 50.27
N LEU A 153 -31.22 11.31 49.83
CA LEU A 153 -32.24 11.01 48.83
C LEU A 153 -32.94 9.68 49.15
N ASN A 154 -34.28 9.69 49.12
CA ASN A 154 -35.11 8.51 49.46
C ASN A 154 -35.03 7.39 48.42
N ASP A 155 -34.76 7.71 47.14
CA ASP A 155 -34.79 6.78 46.00
C ASP A 155 -33.38 6.33 45.54
N ILE A 156 -32.39 6.38 46.44
CA ILE A 156 -31.03 5.87 46.17
C ILE A 156 -30.67 4.75 47.13
N LYS A 157 -29.95 3.75 46.61
CA LYS A 157 -29.64 2.51 47.32
C LYS A 157 -28.19 2.45 47.79
N THR A 158 -27.31 3.22 47.16
CA THR A 158 -25.89 3.30 47.47
C THR A 158 -25.48 4.77 47.56
N PRO A 159 -24.53 5.12 48.45
CA PRO A 159 -23.91 6.44 48.43
C PRO A 159 -23.12 6.65 47.13
N PHE A 160 -23.07 7.88 46.63
CA PHE A 160 -22.19 8.24 45.50
C PHE A 160 -21.88 9.73 45.45
N VAL A 161 -20.75 10.07 44.83
CA VAL A 161 -20.41 11.44 44.43
C VAL A 161 -20.96 11.76 43.04
N PHE A 162 -21.56 12.94 42.88
CA PHE A 162 -21.96 13.47 41.57
C PHE A 162 -21.66 14.97 41.43
N GLY A 163 -21.14 15.36 40.27
CA GLY A 163 -20.78 16.75 39.90
C GLY A 163 -19.32 16.89 39.46
N ILE A 164 -19.05 17.79 38.49
CA ILE A 164 -17.71 18.01 37.93
C ILE A 164 -16.97 19.15 38.66
N LYS A 165 -17.54 20.36 38.71
CA LYS A 165 -16.89 21.53 39.35
C LYS A 165 -17.16 21.64 40.86
N LYS A 166 -18.29 21.11 41.32
CA LYS A 166 -18.72 21.12 42.73
C LYS A 166 -19.28 19.72 43.06
N PRO A 167 -18.42 18.76 43.43
CA PRO A 167 -18.86 17.40 43.69
C PRO A 167 -19.66 17.34 45.00
N ASN A 168 -20.89 16.83 44.89
CA ASN A 168 -21.81 16.65 46.00
C ASN A 168 -21.90 15.16 46.36
N ILE A 169 -21.97 14.86 47.65
CA ILE A 169 -22.12 13.51 48.20
C ILE A 169 -23.61 13.25 48.40
N TYR A 170 -24.13 12.16 47.82
CA TYR A 170 -25.53 11.74 47.97
C TYR A 170 -25.60 10.47 48.81
N LEU A 171 -26.41 10.47 49.88
CA LEU A 171 -26.55 9.38 50.84
C LEU A 171 -27.98 8.81 50.85
N PRO A 172 -28.15 7.48 51.02
CA PRO A 172 -29.46 6.89 51.25
C PRO A 172 -29.99 7.22 52.65
N VAL A 173 -31.31 7.33 52.77
CA VAL A 173 -31.97 7.57 54.06
C VAL A 173 -31.91 6.32 54.94
N GLY A 174 -31.72 6.51 56.25
CA GLY A 174 -31.80 5.44 57.26
C GLY A 174 -30.46 4.85 57.71
N LEU A 175 -29.34 5.52 57.40
CA LEU A 175 -28.02 5.16 57.92
C LEU A 175 -27.84 5.64 59.37
N SER A 176 -27.21 4.83 60.22
CA SER A 176 -26.79 5.26 61.56
C SER A 176 -25.67 6.31 61.49
N GLU A 177 -25.49 7.11 62.53
CA GLU A 177 -24.45 8.14 62.57
C GLU A 177 -23.02 7.57 62.42
N TYR A 178 -22.79 6.37 62.96
CA TYR A 178 -21.52 5.66 62.79
C TYR A 178 -21.31 5.17 61.35
N GLU A 179 -22.35 4.64 60.69
CA GLU A 179 -22.30 4.24 59.27
C GLU A 179 -22.06 5.45 58.36
N LYS A 180 -22.76 6.57 58.62
CA LYS A 180 -22.57 7.83 57.87
C LYS A 180 -21.13 8.30 57.96
N ALA A 181 -20.50 8.25 59.14
CA ALA A 181 -19.13 8.70 59.31
C ALA A 181 -18.14 7.95 58.41
N TYR A 182 -18.24 6.61 58.33
CA TYR A 182 -17.37 5.80 57.47
C TYR A 182 -17.63 6.05 55.99
N ILE A 183 -18.90 6.13 55.59
CA ILE A 183 -19.32 6.32 54.19
C ILE A 183 -18.93 7.72 53.71
N ILE A 184 -19.22 8.77 54.48
CA ILE A 184 -18.86 10.15 54.12
C ILE A 184 -17.35 10.24 53.95
N LYS A 185 -16.56 9.58 54.82
CA LYS A 185 -15.11 9.59 54.71
C LYS A 185 -14.62 8.90 53.42
N HIS A 186 -15.25 7.79 53.03
CA HIS A 186 -14.99 7.10 51.76
C HIS A 186 -15.25 8.02 50.56
N GLU A 187 -16.44 8.64 50.49
CA GLU A 187 -16.82 9.54 49.39
C GLU A 187 -15.95 10.81 49.36
N GLN A 188 -15.52 11.32 50.52
CA GLN A 188 -14.56 12.43 50.61
C GLN A 188 -13.20 12.07 50.00
N ILE A 189 -12.75 10.82 50.13
CA ILE A 189 -11.49 10.37 49.51
C ILE A 189 -11.64 10.39 47.98
N HIS A 190 -12.77 9.95 47.42
CA HIS A 190 -13.06 10.07 45.99
C HIS A 190 -13.05 11.52 45.50
N ILE A 191 -13.58 12.46 46.29
CA ILE A 191 -13.53 13.89 45.97
C ILE A 191 -12.08 14.39 46.00
N LYS A 192 -11.33 14.08 47.06
CA LYS A 192 -9.93 14.52 47.23
C LYS A 192 -9.00 14.00 46.13
N ARG A 193 -9.25 12.81 45.60
CA ARG A 193 -8.48 12.18 44.52
C ARG A 193 -9.00 12.48 43.11
N PHE A 194 -10.11 13.22 42.99
CA PHE A 194 -10.76 13.49 41.70
C PHE A 194 -11.20 12.23 40.94
N ASP A 195 -11.52 11.15 41.67
CA ASP A 195 -11.86 9.84 41.08
C ASP A 195 -13.08 9.91 40.15
N HIS A 196 -14.03 10.81 40.45
CA HIS A 196 -15.19 11.11 39.60
C HIS A 196 -14.79 11.67 38.22
N ILE A 197 -13.71 12.47 38.14
CA ILE A 197 -13.17 12.98 36.87
C ILE A 197 -12.39 11.88 36.15
N VAL A 198 -11.52 11.16 36.88
CA VAL A 198 -10.73 10.07 36.31
C VAL A 198 -11.63 9.01 35.67
N LYS A 199 -12.71 8.61 36.34
CA LYS A 199 -13.67 7.63 35.83
C LYS A 199 -14.43 8.13 34.59
N LEU A 200 -14.85 9.40 34.60
CA LEU A 200 -15.50 10.03 33.45
C LEU A 200 -14.55 10.05 32.25
N PHE A 201 -13.31 10.50 32.45
CA PHE A 201 -12.30 10.55 31.40
C PHE A 201 -11.95 9.16 30.88
N ALA A 202 -11.72 8.18 31.76
CA ALA A 202 -11.48 6.79 31.38
C ALA A 202 -12.66 6.20 30.58
N PHE A 203 -13.90 6.56 30.91
CA PHE A 203 -15.06 6.14 30.12
C PHE A 203 -15.09 6.78 28.72
N LEU A 204 -14.71 8.06 28.58
CA LEU A 204 -14.56 8.68 27.25
C LEU A 204 -13.51 7.97 26.41
N VAL A 205 -12.40 7.55 27.03
CA VAL A 205 -11.37 6.74 26.36
C VAL A 205 -11.93 5.38 25.94
N VAL A 206 -12.75 4.73 26.78
CA VAL A 206 -13.47 3.50 26.39
C VAL A 206 -14.41 3.76 25.21
N CYS A 207 -15.06 4.92 25.12
CA CYS A 207 -15.89 5.26 23.96
C CYS A 207 -15.07 5.37 22.66
N ILE A 208 -13.84 5.88 22.73
CA ILE A 208 -12.94 5.95 21.58
C ILE A 208 -12.48 4.55 21.17
N HIS A 209 -12.17 3.70 22.14
CA HIS A 209 -11.63 2.35 21.95
C HIS A 209 -12.68 1.25 22.14
N TRP A 210 -13.95 1.54 21.85
CA TRP A 210 -15.08 0.69 22.27
C TRP A 210 -15.05 -0.70 21.65
N PHE A 211 -14.46 -0.85 20.48
CA PHE A 211 -14.31 -2.11 19.76
C PHE A 211 -13.35 -3.07 20.47
N ASN A 212 -12.51 -2.57 21.39
CA ASN A 212 -11.50 -3.37 22.07
C ASN A 212 -12.03 -3.93 23.41
N PRO A 213 -12.29 -5.26 23.52
CA PRO A 213 -12.82 -5.87 24.74
C PRO A 213 -11.86 -5.77 25.94
N LEU A 214 -10.54 -5.70 25.70
CA LEU A 214 -9.56 -5.56 26.78
C LEU A 214 -9.64 -4.20 27.45
N VAL A 215 -10.00 -3.15 26.71
CA VAL A 215 -10.19 -1.79 27.28
C VAL A 215 -11.39 -1.76 28.22
N TRP A 216 -12.47 -2.48 27.90
CA TRP A 216 -13.61 -2.66 28.82
C TRP A 216 -13.21 -3.41 30.10
N ILE A 217 -12.43 -4.48 29.95
CA ILE A 217 -11.90 -5.24 31.09
C ILE A 217 -10.99 -4.35 31.95
N ALA A 218 -10.12 -3.57 31.32
CA ALA A 218 -9.23 -2.62 31.99
C ALA A 218 -10.03 -1.58 32.79
N PHE A 219 -11.06 -0.98 32.19
CA PHE A 219 -11.93 -0.01 32.87
C PHE A 219 -12.63 -0.62 34.08
N TYR A 220 -13.13 -1.85 33.96
CA TYR A 220 -13.75 -2.58 35.07
C TYR A 220 -12.75 -2.86 36.21
N LEU A 221 -11.57 -3.37 35.89
CA LEU A 221 -10.54 -3.71 36.87
C LEU A 221 -9.92 -2.48 37.54
N MET A 222 -9.71 -1.40 36.77
CA MET A 222 -9.28 -0.10 37.30
C MET A 222 -10.30 0.43 38.32
N THR A 223 -11.59 0.36 38.00
CA THR A 223 -12.67 0.81 38.91
C THR A 223 -12.69 -0.03 40.19
N GLN A 224 -12.40 -1.33 40.11
CA GLN A 224 -12.24 -2.17 41.31
C GLN A 224 -11.04 -1.76 42.16
N ASP A 225 -9.87 -1.57 41.54
CA ASP A 225 -8.65 -1.18 42.26
C ASP A 225 -8.78 0.21 42.91
N MET A 226 -9.51 1.12 42.26
CA MET A 226 -9.84 2.45 42.78
C MET A 226 -10.63 2.35 44.10
N GLU A 227 -11.70 1.55 44.17
CA GLU A 227 -12.45 1.36 45.42
C GLU A 227 -11.62 0.69 46.51
N LEU A 228 -10.87 -0.37 46.16
CA LEU A 228 -10.03 -1.05 47.14
C LEU A 228 -8.98 -0.11 47.73
N SER A 229 -8.41 0.79 46.91
CA SER A 229 -7.47 1.81 47.37
C SER A 229 -8.13 2.87 48.27
N CYS A 230 -9.39 3.21 48.01
CA CYS A 230 -10.16 4.13 48.85
C CYS A 230 -10.48 3.48 50.20
N ASP A 231 -10.94 2.23 50.20
CA ASP A 231 -11.19 1.45 51.42
C ASP A 231 -9.93 1.38 52.31
N GLU A 232 -8.76 1.10 51.71
CA GLU A 232 -7.48 1.09 52.43
C GLU A 232 -7.12 2.46 53.02
N SER A 233 -7.49 3.54 52.34
CA SER A 233 -7.22 4.91 52.78
C SER A 233 -8.13 5.31 53.94
N VAL A 234 -9.39 4.85 53.96
CA VAL A 234 -10.29 4.99 55.12
C VAL A 234 -9.69 4.30 56.34
N ILE A 235 -9.26 3.04 56.22
CA ILE A 235 -8.63 2.29 57.32
C ILE A 235 -7.33 2.97 57.79
N LYS A 236 -6.56 3.55 56.86
CA LYS A 236 -5.32 4.27 57.20
C LYS A 236 -5.59 5.56 57.99
N GLU A 237 -6.64 6.32 57.66
CA GLU A 237 -6.97 7.59 58.31
C GLU A 237 -7.77 7.41 59.62
N MET A 238 -8.63 6.39 59.71
CA MET A 238 -9.54 6.19 60.85
C MET A 238 -9.06 5.11 61.84
N GLY A 239 -8.00 4.36 61.52
CA GLY A 239 -7.40 3.34 62.38
C GLY A 239 -7.84 1.92 62.06
N SER A 240 -7.11 0.93 62.60
CA SER A 240 -7.38 -0.50 62.33
C SER A 240 -8.58 -1.08 63.06
N ASP A 241 -9.03 -0.42 64.12
CA ASP A 241 -10.06 -0.95 65.03
C ASP A 241 -11.46 -0.87 64.39
N ILE A 242 -11.64 -0.01 63.39
CA ILE A 242 -12.91 0.19 62.68
C ILE A 242 -13.19 -0.84 61.58
N LYS A 243 -12.25 -1.77 61.30
CA LYS A 243 -12.36 -2.72 60.18
C LYS A 243 -13.64 -3.54 60.20
N LYS A 244 -14.04 -4.02 61.39
CA LYS A 244 -15.21 -4.87 61.57
C LYS A 244 -16.51 -4.08 61.35
N ASP A 245 -16.61 -2.91 61.98
CA ASP A 245 -17.80 -2.07 61.90
C ASP A 245 -17.97 -1.53 60.48
N TYR A 246 -16.89 -1.04 59.86
CA TYR A 246 -16.90 -0.57 58.47
C TYR A 246 -17.27 -1.69 57.47
N SER A 247 -16.71 -2.89 57.63
CA SER A 247 -17.07 -4.04 56.79
C SER A 247 -18.55 -4.42 56.95
N THR A 248 -19.09 -4.27 58.16
CA THR A 248 -20.51 -4.53 58.44
C THR A 248 -21.40 -3.47 57.79
N SER A 249 -20.99 -2.21 57.78
CA SER A 249 -21.67 -1.12 57.05
C SER A 249 -21.69 -1.36 55.54
N LEU A 250 -20.59 -1.84 54.95
CA LEU A 250 -20.55 -2.20 53.53
C LEU A 250 -21.45 -3.40 53.20
N LEU A 251 -21.52 -4.37 54.12
CA LEU A 251 -22.39 -5.54 53.98
C LEU A 251 -23.87 -5.16 54.11
N SER A 252 -24.25 -4.31 55.07
CA SER A 252 -25.63 -3.85 55.26
C SER A 252 -26.15 -3.08 54.04
N LEU A 253 -25.30 -2.24 53.44
CA LEU A 253 -25.58 -1.57 52.16
C LEU A 253 -25.77 -2.53 50.98
N SER A 254 -25.18 -3.72 51.03
CA SER A 254 -25.20 -4.70 49.93
C SER A 254 -26.28 -5.78 50.05
N THR A 255 -26.75 -6.10 51.25
CA THR A 255 -27.77 -7.13 51.49
C THR A 255 -29.20 -6.68 51.18
N GLY A 256 -29.42 -5.39 50.88
CA GLY A 256 -30.71 -4.72 50.65
C GLY A 256 -31.36 -4.75 49.24
N ARG A 257 -30.98 -5.65 48.31
CA ARG A 257 -31.61 -5.95 46.98
C ARG A 257 -31.01 -5.31 45.70
N LYS A 258 -31.31 -6.00 44.57
CA LYS A 258 -30.94 -5.85 43.14
C LYS A 258 -30.53 -4.45 42.66
N MET A 259 -29.36 -4.42 42.02
CA MET A 259 -28.65 -3.29 41.43
C MET A 259 -29.41 -2.62 40.28
N ILE A 260 -29.33 -1.30 40.23
CA ILE A 260 -29.63 -0.51 39.03
C ILE A 260 -28.36 -0.53 38.18
N GLY A 261 -28.20 -1.59 37.38
CA GLY A 261 -27.19 -1.64 36.32
C GLY A 261 -27.63 -0.77 35.16
N GLY A 262 -26.86 0.27 34.82
CA GLY A 262 -27.17 1.10 33.66
C GLY A 262 -26.50 2.47 33.59
N CYS A 263 -25.66 2.86 34.54
CA CYS A 263 -24.88 4.09 34.43
C CYS A 263 -23.40 3.80 34.76
N PRO A 264 -22.51 3.73 33.75
CA PRO A 264 -21.07 3.48 33.97
C PRO A 264 -20.43 4.52 34.91
N ILE A 265 -21.00 5.72 34.95
CA ILE A 265 -20.46 6.90 35.64
C ILE A 265 -20.79 6.90 37.14
N THR A 266 -21.80 6.14 37.59
CA THR A 266 -22.22 6.13 39.01
C THR A 266 -21.39 5.16 39.86
N PHE A 267 -21.09 5.54 41.11
CA PHE A 267 -20.43 4.73 42.14
C PHE A 267 -21.40 3.72 42.78
N SER A 268 -21.76 2.66 42.06
CA SER A 268 -22.55 1.54 42.61
C SER A 268 -21.89 0.23 42.17
N GLN A 269 -21.12 -0.40 43.05
CA GLN A 269 -20.27 -1.55 42.71
C GLN A 269 -20.87 -2.94 42.97
N ASN A 270 -20.46 -3.89 42.13
CA ASN A 270 -20.83 -5.30 42.10
C ASN A 270 -19.83 -6.24 42.85
N ASN A 271 -18.92 -5.73 43.70
CA ASN A 271 -17.87 -6.56 44.32
C ASN A 271 -17.67 -6.32 45.83
N THR A 272 -18.76 -6.29 46.59
CA THR A 272 -18.73 -6.10 48.05
C THR A 272 -17.88 -7.16 48.77
N LYS A 273 -17.94 -8.42 48.30
CA LYS A 273 -17.14 -9.52 48.85
C LYS A 273 -15.64 -9.24 48.75
N GLY A 274 -15.16 -8.77 47.60
CA GLY A 274 -13.76 -8.44 47.38
C GLY A 274 -13.28 -7.29 48.28
N ARG A 275 -14.11 -6.24 48.43
CA ARG A 275 -13.84 -5.09 49.30
C ARG A 275 -13.71 -5.48 50.77
N ILE A 276 -14.70 -6.21 51.30
CA ILE A 276 -14.69 -6.70 52.69
C ILE A 276 -13.45 -7.56 52.95
N MET A 277 -13.14 -8.50 52.04
CA MET A 277 -11.97 -9.36 52.19
C MET A 277 -10.66 -8.57 52.18
N ASN A 278 -10.56 -7.49 51.39
CA ASN A 278 -9.38 -6.63 51.37
C ASN A 278 -9.23 -5.84 52.67
N ILE A 279 -10.31 -5.24 53.18
CA ILE A 279 -10.33 -4.48 54.43
C ILE A 279 -9.89 -5.33 55.61
N LEU A 280 -10.45 -6.54 55.73
CA LEU A 280 -10.13 -7.46 56.83
C LEU A 280 -8.66 -7.91 56.79
N ASN A 281 -8.15 -8.23 55.60
CA ASN A 281 -6.78 -8.69 55.40
C ASN A 281 -5.74 -7.55 55.33
N TYR A 282 -6.17 -6.29 55.38
CA TYR A 282 -5.26 -5.16 55.28
C TYR A 282 -4.21 -5.17 56.40
N LYS A 283 -2.93 -5.17 56.03
CA LYS A 283 -1.80 -5.03 56.96
C LYS A 283 -0.98 -3.83 56.55
N LYS A 284 -0.44 -3.09 57.52
CA LYS A 284 0.48 -1.97 57.23
C LYS A 284 1.69 -2.55 56.48
N PRO A 285 1.97 -2.10 55.25
CA PRO A 285 3.09 -2.62 54.47
C PRO A 285 4.42 -2.20 55.12
N ALA A 286 5.42 -3.09 55.08
CA ALA A 286 6.78 -2.74 55.48
C ALA A 286 7.36 -1.69 54.51
N PHE A 287 8.15 -0.74 55.01
CA PHE A 287 8.74 0.33 54.21
C PHE A 287 9.49 -0.18 52.96
N TRP A 288 10.28 -1.25 53.10
CA TRP A 288 11.00 -1.88 51.98
C TRP A 288 10.08 -2.48 50.90
N ALA A 289 8.93 -3.02 51.30
CA ALA A 289 7.95 -3.54 50.35
C ALA A 289 7.29 -2.42 49.53
N VAL A 290 7.12 -1.24 50.13
CA VAL A 290 6.64 -0.03 49.44
C VAL A 290 7.70 0.48 48.46
N LEU A 291 8.98 0.53 48.88
CA LEU A 291 10.08 0.97 48.01
C LEU A 291 10.25 0.05 46.79
N LEU A 292 10.24 -1.26 46.99
CA LEU A 292 10.30 -2.24 45.90
C LEU A 292 9.10 -2.14 44.95
N ALA A 293 7.90 -1.90 45.48
CA ALA A 293 6.70 -1.70 44.67
C ALA A 293 6.79 -0.42 43.81
N ILE A 294 7.31 0.69 44.37
CA ILE A 294 7.55 1.93 43.61
C ILE A 294 8.53 1.68 42.46
N MET A 295 9.67 1.04 42.75
CA MET A 295 10.66 0.71 41.71
C MET A 295 10.09 -0.19 40.63
N ALA A 296 9.33 -1.22 41.01
CA ALA A 296 8.69 -2.12 40.05
C ALA A 296 7.68 -1.38 39.16
N VAL A 297 6.85 -0.50 39.73
CA VAL A 297 5.89 0.33 38.97
C VAL A 297 6.61 1.29 38.03
N LEU A 298 7.71 1.91 38.47
CA LEU A 298 8.49 2.83 37.63
C LEU A 298 9.17 2.11 36.46
N ILE A 299 9.85 0.99 36.71
CA ILE A 299 10.51 0.20 35.67
C ILE A 299 9.48 -0.31 34.65
N THR A 300 8.37 -0.86 35.16
CA THR A 300 7.25 -1.35 34.33
C THR A 300 6.61 -0.21 33.54
N GLY A 301 6.40 0.94 34.18
CA GLY A 301 5.82 2.13 33.54
C GLY A 301 6.70 2.64 32.42
N ILE A 302 7.99 2.84 32.66
CA ILE A 302 8.94 3.32 31.64
C ILE A 302 9.03 2.31 30.48
N GLY A 303 9.19 1.01 30.76
CA GLY A 303 9.32 -0.01 29.73
C GLY A 303 8.06 -0.20 28.88
N LEU A 304 6.86 -0.05 29.44
CA LEU A 304 5.59 -0.16 28.70
C LEU A 304 5.18 1.15 28.01
N MET A 305 5.65 2.30 28.50
CA MET A 305 5.40 3.62 27.87
C MET A 305 6.33 3.91 26.69
N SER A 306 7.46 3.21 26.59
CA SER A 306 8.37 3.33 25.43
C SER A 306 8.04 2.34 24.33
N ASN A 307 8.20 2.75 23.06
CA ASN A 307 8.19 1.85 21.92
C ASN A 307 9.59 1.24 21.71
N PRO A 308 9.69 0.04 21.13
CA PRO A 308 11.00 -0.49 20.75
C PRO A 308 11.63 0.46 19.74
N LYS A 309 12.95 0.63 19.81
CA LYS A 309 13.67 1.22 18.67
C LYS A 309 13.50 0.28 17.49
N VAL A 310 12.84 0.75 16.43
CA VAL A 310 12.82 0.04 15.16
C VAL A 310 14.28 -0.06 14.73
N LYS A 311 14.79 -1.28 14.55
CA LYS A 311 16.12 -1.47 13.98
C LYS A 311 16.03 -0.91 12.56
N GLN A 312 16.68 0.22 12.33
CA GLN A 312 16.77 0.77 10.99
C GLN A 312 17.53 -0.24 10.14
N LEU A 313 16.84 -0.81 9.16
CA LEU A 313 17.41 -1.83 8.29
C LEU A 313 18.48 -1.18 7.41
N THR A 314 19.63 -1.83 7.36
CA THR A 314 20.70 -1.51 6.42
C THR A 314 20.37 -2.09 5.04
N VAL A 315 21.09 -1.67 4.00
CA VAL A 315 20.94 -2.25 2.66
C VAL A 315 21.20 -3.77 2.71
N GLU A 316 22.16 -4.20 3.53
CA GLU A 316 22.46 -5.60 3.80
C GLU A 316 21.26 -6.34 4.43
N ASP A 317 20.59 -5.73 5.43
CA ASP A 317 19.42 -6.35 6.04
C ASP A 317 18.27 -6.54 5.01
N TYR A 318 18.08 -5.58 4.09
CA TYR A 318 17.11 -5.69 3.00
C TYR A 318 17.51 -6.75 1.96
N ALA A 319 18.80 -6.86 1.63
CA ALA A 319 19.31 -7.91 0.76
C ALA A 319 19.10 -9.31 1.35
N GLU A 320 19.32 -9.48 2.66
CA GLU A 320 18.99 -10.73 3.35
C GLU A 320 17.49 -11.04 3.32
N GLN A 321 16.63 -10.02 3.44
CA GLN A 321 15.18 -10.19 3.36
C GLN A 321 14.75 -10.63 1.97
N PHE A 322 15.27 -10.00 0.91
CA PHE A 322 15.03 -10.40 -0.47
C PHE A 322 15.38 -11.87 -0.72
N ILE A 323 16.53 -12.34 -0.21
CA ILE A 323 16.93 -13.75 -0.32
C ILE A 323 15.94 -14.67 0.42
N LYS A 324 15.50 -14.29 1.63
CA LYS A 324 14.52 -15.07 2.40
C LYS A 324 13.19 -15.19 1.66
N ASP A 325 12.74 -14.11 1.04
CA ASP A 325 11.51 -14.10 0.24
C ASP A 325 11.66 -14.98 -1.00
N LYS A 326 12.81 -14.94 -1.68
CA LYS A 326 13.13 -15.87 -2.77
C LYS A 326 13.08 -17.32 -2.30
N ILE A 327 13.75 -17.67 -1.20
CA ILE A 327 13.72 -19.03 -0.63
C ILE A 327 12.29 -19.48 -0.31
N ALA A 328 11.43 -18.58 0.17
CA ALA A 328 10.02 -18.89 0.42
C ALA A 328 9.28 -19.27 -0.88
N VAL A 329 9.53 -18.53 -1.98
CA VAL A 329 8.98 -18.84 -3.31
C VAL A 329 9.45 -20.22 -3.79
N TYR A 330 10.74 -20.56 -3.62
CA TYR A 330 11.24 -21.92 -3.88
C TYR A 330 10.50 -22.99 -3.07
N GLY A 331 10.02 -22.69 -1.87
CA GLY A 331 9.21 -23.63 -1.08
C GLY A 331 7.81 -23.89 -1.64
N GLU A 332 7.30 -23.01 -2.50
CA GLU A 332 5.93 -23.09 -3.04
C GLU A 332 5.87 -23.67 -4.46
N LEU A 333 6.95 -23.58 -5.24
CA LEU A 333 7.01 -24.07 -6.62
C LEU A 333 7.02 -25.61 -6.68
N GLU A 334 6.24 -26.18 -7.61
CA GLU A 334 6.09 -27.64 -7.74
C GLU A 334 7.40 -28.36 -8.04
N TRP A 335 8.27 -27.76 -8.86
CA TRP A 335 9.53 -28.35 -9.30
C TRP A 335 10.65 -28.33 -8.23
N SER A 336 10.46 -27.61 -7.13
CA SER A 336 11.44 -27.47 -6.04
C SER A 336 11.01 -28.12 -4.72
N GLN A 337 9.94 -28.92 -4.73
CA GLN A 337 9.47 -29.63 -3.52
C GLN A 337 10.42 -30.75 -3.05
N ASP A 338 11.28 -31.25 -3.92
CA ASP A 338 12.17 -32.38 -3.66
C ASP A 338 13.43 -32.00 -2.86
N PHE A 339 13.73 -30.70 -2.74
CA PHE A 339 14.86 -30.18 -1.95
C PHE A 339 14.44 -28.99 -1.09
N LYS A 340 15.24 -28.66 -0.08
CA LYS A 340 15.03 -27.48 0.77
C LYS A 340 16.30 -26.67 0.84
N ILE A 341 16.18 -25.35 0.76
CA ILE A 341 17.31 -24.45 1.03
C ILE A 341 17.58 -24.44 2.53
N VAL A 342 18.79 -24.84 2.91
CA VAL A 342 19.25 -24.93 4.32
C VAL A 342 20.14 -23.77 4.73
N ASP A 343 20.75 -23.09 3.75
CA ASP A 343 21.67 -21.97 3.99
C ASP A 343 21.65 -21.01 2.80
N SER A 344 22.04 -19.76 3.05
CA SER A 344 22.12 -18.72 2.03
C SER A 344 23.20 -17.70 2.39
N LYS A 345 23.94 -17.21 1.40
CA LYS A 345 24.95 -16.17 1.61
C LYS A 345 24.93 -15.14 0.48
N ILE A 346 25.17 -13.88 0.84
CA ILE A 346 25.46 -12.81 -0.11
C ILE A 346 26.94 -12.91 -0.49
N THR A 347 27.25 -13.01 -1.78
CA THR A 347 28.63 -13.05 -2.29
C THR A 347 29.14 -11.68 -2.69
N ASN A 348 28.27 -10.83 -3.24
CA ASN A 348 28.57 -9.45 -3.56
C ASN A 348 27.34 -8.57 -3.30
N LEU A 349 27.55 -7.35 -2.81
CA LEU A 349 26.52 -6.33 -2.67
C LEU A 349 27.19 -4.99 -2.99
N GLU A 350 26.89 -4.44 -4.16
CA GLU A 350 27.55 -3.24 -4.66
C GLU A 350 26.55 -2.23 -5.20
N LYS A 351 26.87 -0.96 -5.02
CA LYS A 351 26.08 0.12 -5.61
C LYS A 351 26.44 0.25 -7.09
N VAL A 352 25.47 0.03 -7.95
CA VAL A 352 25.63 0.07 -9.40
C VAL A 352 24.96 1.26 -10.06
N ALA A 353 24.03 1.92 -9.37
CA ALA A 353 23.36 3.11 -9.89
C ALA A 353 23.13 4.14 -8.77
N HIS A 354 23.23 5.42 -9.11
CA HIS A 354 22.93 6.53 -8.23
C HIS A 354 22.41 7.71 -9.04
N SER A 355 21.28 8.27 -8.64
CA SER A 355 20.75 9.51 -9.20
C SER A 355 20.25 10.44 -8.10
N SER A 356 20.55 11.73 -8.25
CA SER A 356 19.99 12.82 -7.42
C SER A 356 19.15 13.79 -8.24
N SER A 357 18.97 13.53 -9.53
CA SER A 357 18.23 14.38 -10.49
C SER A 357 16.78 13.94 -10.68
N LEU A 358 16.47 12.67 -10.46
CA LEU A 358 15.18 12.07 -10.82
C LEU A 358 14.04 12.46 -9.88
N ASP A 359 14.30 12.54 -8.57
CA ASP A 359 13.28 12.86 -7.55
C ASP A 359 13.86 13.83 -6.50
N SER A 360 12.98 14.35 -5.65
CA SER A 360 13.29 15.15 -4.45
C SER A 360 14.28 14.48 -3.48
N SER A 361 14.34 13.15 -3.49
CA SER A 361 15.26 12.34 -2.68
C SER A 361 16.21 11.55 -3.58
N PRO A 362 17.50 11.39 -3.21
CA PRO A 362 18.43 10.57 -3.98
C PRO A 362 17.96 9.12 -4.07
N VAL A 363 18.14 8.52 -5.24
CA VAL A 363 17.80 7.12 -5.53
C VAL A 363 19.07 6.34 -5.84
N GLU A 364 19.18 5.14 -5.29
CA GLU A 364 20.31 4.23 -5.54
C GLU A 364 19.83 2.83 -5.93
N GLY A 365 20.56 2.20 -6.86
CA GLY A 365 20.42 0.79 -7.22
C GLY A 365 21.61 -0.02 -6.68
N TRP A 366 21.32 -1.06 -5.92
CA TRP A 366 22.29 -1.96 -5.30
C TRP A 366 22.16 -3.37 -5.88
N GLN A 367 23.15 -3.79 -6.65
CA GLN A 367 23.20 -5.13 -7.23
C GLN A 367 23.58 -6.15 -6.16
N ILE A 368 22.83 -7.24 -6.10
CA ILE A 368 23.02 -8.33 -5.15
C ILE A 368 23.40 -9.60 -5.91
N GLU A 369 24.47 -10.24 -5.45
CA GLU A 369 24.83 -11.60 -5.83
C GLU A 369 24.72 -12.49 -4.60
N TYR A 370 24.05 -13.63 -4.75
CA TYR A 370 23.85 -14.56 -3.66
C TYR A 370 23.98 -16.00 -4.13
N ARG A 371 24.23 -16.88 -3.16
CA ARG A 371 24.25 -18.33 -3.35
C ARG A 371 23.32 -19.00 -2.35
N LEU A 372 22.59 -20.01 -2.81
CA LEU A 372 21.68 -20.81 -2.00
C LEU A 372 22.20 -22.23 -1.84
N LYS A 373 22.15 -22.79 -0.62
CA LYS A 373 22.58 -24.16 -0.36
C LYS A 373 21.36 -25.07 -0.18
N PRO A 374 21.13 -26.04 -1.07
CA PRO A 374 20.13 -27.06 -0.85
C PRO A 374 20.59 -28.10 0.19
N ASP A 375 19.65 -28.84 0.76
CA ASP A 375 19.91 -30.02 1.59
C ASP A 375 20.55 -31.16 0.78
N ASP A 376 20.13 -31.31 -0.48
CA ASP A 376 20.69 -32.26 -1.44
C ASP A 376 20.70 -31.65 -2.86
N ILE A 377 21.89 -31.33 -3.36
CA ILE A 377 22.07 -30.74 -4.69
C ILE A 377 21.63 -31.68 -5.83
N SER A 378 21.68 -33.00 -5.62
CA SER A 378 21.32 -33.97 -6.66
C SER A 378 19.84 -33.99 -6.99
N LYS A 379 19.01 -33.41 -6.11
CA LYS A 379 17.56 -33.26 -6.29
C LYS A 379 17.17 -31.93 -6.93
N VAL A 380 18.13 -31.03 -7.14
CA VAL A 380 17.86 -29.73 -7.74
C VAL A 380 17.71 -29.89 -9.24
N MET A 381 16.53 -29.53 -9.75
CA MET A 381 16.32 -29.37 -11.17
C MET A 381 16.76 -27.96 -11.58
N PHE A 382 17.84 -27.87 -12.36
CA PHE A 382 18.31 -26.59 -12.89
C PHE A 382 17.40 -26.12 -14.01
N VAL A 383 16.62 -25.06 -13.75
CA VAL A 383 15.73 -24.41 -14.72
C VAL A 383 16.11 -22.93 -14.83
N GLY A 384 15.98 -22.37 -16.04
CA GLY A 384 16.03 -20.92 -16.27
C GLY A 384 17.20 -20.17 -15.62
N GLY A 385 18.43 -20.41 -16.07
CA GLY A 385 19.59 -19.63 -15.60
C GLY A 385 20.19 -20.06 -14.26
N MET A 386 19.66 -21.12 -13.63
CA MET A 386 20.27 -21.72 -12.43
C MET A 386 21.50 -22.55 -12.80
N ASN A 387 22.59 -22.31 -12.08
CA ASN A 387 23.85 -23.04 -12.20
C ASN A 387 24.28 -23.60 -10.83
N GLU A 388 25.13 -24.62 -10.85
CA GLU A 388 25.79 -25.16 -9.66
C GLU A 388 27.23 -24.69 -9.58
N GLU A 389 27.62 -24.15 -8.43
CA GLU A 389 29.03 -23.90 -8.08
C GLU A 389 29.32 -24.41 -6.66
N ASP A 390 30.22 -25.40 -6.55
CA ASP A 390 30.66 -26.00 -5.28
C ASP A 390 29.50 -26.53 -4.39
N GLY A 391 28.46 -27.11 -5.00
CA GLY A 391 27.28 -27.59 -4.29
C GLY A 391 26.34 -26.49 -3.79
N TRP A 392 26.50 -25.26 -4.30
CA TRP A 392 25.57 -24.15 -4.12
C TRP A 392 24.89 -23.82 -5.44
N ILE A 393 23.64 -23.38 -5.35
CA ILE A 393 22.89 -22.83 -6.47
C ILE A 393 23.28 -21.35 -6.63
N THR A 394 23.65 -20.98 -7.86
CA THR A 394 23.80 -19.60 -8.33
C THR A 394 22.73 -19.33 -9.37
N GLU A 395 22.09 -18.18 -9.31
CA GLU A 395 21.06 -17.79 -10.28
C GLU A 395 21.60 -16.67 -11.18
N ASP A 396 21.80 -16.99 -12.46
CA ASP A 396 21.97 -16.01 -13.53
C ASP A 396 20.72 -16.06 -14.40
N SER A 397 19.67 -15.37 -13.95
CA SER A 397 18.40 -15.31 -14.70
C SER A 397 18.62 -14.73 -16.10
N SER A 398 17.71 -14.97 -17.04
CA SER A 398 17.77 -14.32 -18.36
C SER A 398 17.72 -12.79 -18.27
N GLY A 399 17.16 -12.25 -17.17
CA GLY A 399 17.16 -10.82 -16.86
C GLY A 399 18.45 -10.36 -16.15
N GLY A 400 19.43 -11.23 -15.91
CA GLY A 400 20.65 -10.89 -15.18
C GLY A 400 20.48 -10.98 -13.66
N LYS A 401 21.22 -10.13 -12.93
CA LYS A 401 21.31 -10.12 -11.45
C LYS A 401 20.29 -9.13 -10.87
N PRO A 402 19.74 -9.40 -9.67
CA PRO A 402 18.80 -8.49 -9.03
C PRO A 402 19.49 -7.19 -8.57
N ILE A 403 18.80 -6.07 -8.75
CA ILE A 403 19.21 -4.74 -8.29
C ILE A 403 18.10 -4.20 -7.38
N LEU A 404 18.41 -4.03 -6.11
CA LEU A 404 17.53 -3.45 -5.10
C LEU A 404 17.57 -1.93 -5.21
N VAL A 405 16.40 -1.29 -5.32
CA VAL A 405 16.28 0.16 -5.50
C VAL A 405 15.81 0.81 -4.21
N PHE A 406 16.51 1.87 -3.79
CA PHE A 406 16.26 2.61 -2.56
C PHE A 406 16.16 4.11 -2.84
N SER A 407 15.25 4.78 -2.13
CA SER A 407 15.29 6.23 -1.95
C SER A 407 15.93 6.58 -0.60
N TYR A 408 16.56 7.74 -0.49
CA TYR A 408 17.20 8.18 0.74
C TYR A 408 16.58 9.46 1.28
N GLU A 409 15.82 9.34 2.36
CA GLU A 409 15.31 10.46 3.16
C GLU A 409 16.20 10.61 4.41
N ASP A 410 16.82 11.77 4.62
CA ASP A 410 17.72 12.03 5.77
C ASP A 410 18.85 10.99 5.96
N SER A 411 19.46 10.53 4.86
CA SER A 411 20.47 9.45 4.85
C SER A 411 19.97 8.08 5.32
N LYS A 412 18.65 7.86 5.31
CA LYS A 412 18.03 6.57 5.67
C LYS A 412 17.52 5.87 4.41
N PRO A 413 17.91 4.61 4.15
CA PRO A 413 17.42 3.88 3.00
C PRO A 413 15.94 3.51 3.19
N LYS A 414 15.14 3.81 2.17
CA LYS A 414 13.74 3.42 2.03
C LYS A 414 13.64 2.54 0.79
N TYR A 415 13.39 1.26 1.01
CA TYR A 415 13.28 0.27 -0.05
C TYR A 415 12.08 0.55 -0.95
N LEU A 416 12.31 0.69 -2.26
CA LEU A 416 11.26 0.92 -3.25
C LEU A 416 10.86 -0.38 -3.95
N GLY A 417 11.83 -1.27 -4.21
CA GLY A 417 11.60 -2.54 -4.88
C GLY A 417 12.88 -3.06 -5.52
N TYR A 418 12.76 -3.92 -6.54
CA TYR A 418 13.91 -4.43 -7.26
C TYR A 418 13.64 -4.51 -8.77
N THR A 419 14.70 -4.41 -9.56
CA THR A 419 14.74 -4.63 -11.02
C THR A 419 15.86 -5.61 -11.36
N TRP A 420 15.99 -6.01 -12.61
CA TRP A 420 17.05 -6.89 -13.05
C TRP A 420 18.10 -6.14 -13.90
N SER A 421 19.36 -6.52 -13.75
CA SER A 421 20.48 -5.85 -14.42
C SER A 421 20.45 -5.97 -15.96
N GLY A 422 19.65 -6.86 -16.51
CA GLY A 422 19.43 -7.07 -17.94
C GLY A 422 18.19 -6.37 -18.48
N ASP A 423 17.36 -5.76 -17.63
CA ASP A 423 16.19 -4.98 -18.07
C ASP A 423 16.61 -3.62 -18.67
N ALA A 424 17.81 -3.14 -18.32
CA ALA A 424 18.34 -1.86 -18.76
C ALA A 424 19.88 -1.85 -18.80
N ASP A 425 20.46 -0.83 -19.42
CA ASP A 425 21.91 -0.64 -19.45
C ASP A 425 22.41 -0.04 -18.12
N PHE A 426 23.18 -0.80 -17.34
CA PHE A 426 23.84 -0.30 -16.12
C PHE A 426 25.34 0.00 -16.33
N SER A 427 25.85 -0.10 -17.56
CA SER A 427 27.29 0.04 -17.85
C SER A 427 27.75 1.50 -17.96
N THR A 428 26.85 2.42 -18.30
CA THR A 428 27.12 3.86 -18.46
C THR A 428 26.34 4.69 -17.43
N LEU A 429 26.79 5.91 -17.11
CA LEU A 429 26.04 6.78 -16.18
C LEU A 429 24.67 7.16 -16.75
N ALA A 430 24.59 7.42 -18.06
CA ALA A 430 23.31 7.67 -18.73
C ALA A 430 22.38 6.46 -18.64
N GLY A 431 22.89 5.25 -18.88
CA GLY A 431 22.14 4.02 -18.74
C GLY A 431 21.62 3.80 -17.33
N GLN A 432 22.46 3.99 -16.31
CA GLN A 432 22.08 3.84 -14.91
C GLN A 432 20.94 4.79 -14.52
N GLU A 433 20.99 6.06 -14.94
CA GLU A 433 19.91 7.02 -14.68
C GLU A 433 18.63 6.66 -15.44
N THR A 434 18.74 6.26 -16.71
CA THR A 434 17.57 5.80 -17.49
C THR A 434 16.95 4.55 -16.87
N ALA A 435 17.75 3.60 -16.40
CA ALA A 435 17.28 2.39 -15.74
C ALA A 435 16.50 2.68 -14.45
N LEU A 436 17.05 3.55 -13.58
CA LEU A 436 16.35 4.01 -12.40
C LEU A 436 15.06 4.76 -12.76
N ARG A 437 15.07 5.55 -13.83
CA ARG A 437 13.88 6.27 -14.31
C ARG A 437 12.79 5.32 -14.78
N ILE A 438 13.12 4.31 -15.61
CA ILE A 438 12.18 3.27 -16.07
C ILE A 438 11.55 2.58 -14.86
N PHE A 439 12.36 2.19 -13.88
CA PHE A 439 11.86 1.56 -12.65
C PHE A 439 10.87 2.45 -11.89
N LEU A 440 11.21 3.73 -11.70
CA LEU A 440 10.35 4.68 -10.98
C LEU A 440 9.07 5.04 -11.74
N GLU A 441 9.12 5.15 -13.07
CA GLU A 441 7.92 5.31 -13.92
C GLU A 441 6.99 4.11 -13.77
N GLY A 442 7.53 2.88 -13.78
CA GLY A 442 6.75 1.65 -13.59
C GLY A 442 6.15 1.50 -12.19
N MET A 443 6.66 2.25 -11.20
CA MET A 443 6.08 2.36 -9.87
C MET A 443 5.12 3.55 -9.69
N ASP A 444 4.83 4.30 -10.76
CA ASP A 444 4.07 5.55 -10.74
C ASP A 444 4.66 6.62 -9.80
N LEU A 445 5.98 6.56 -9.54
CA LEU A 445 6.69 7.54 -8.72
C LEU A 445 7.22 8.72 -9.53
N LEU A 446 7.37 8.54 -10.85
CA LEU A 446 7.72 9.59 -11.81
C LEU A 446 6.70 9.71 -12.93
N PRO A 447 6.51 10.92 -13.49
CA PRO A 447 5.69 11.09 -14.68
C PRO A 447 6.30 10.33 -15.85
N HIS A 448 5.44 9.84 -16.75
CA HIS A 448 5.84 9.17 -18.00
C HIS A 448 6.44 10.14 -19.04
N GLU A 449 6.72 11.39 -18.65
CA GLU A 449 7.38 12.45 -19.42
C GLU A 449 8.79 12.65 -18.88
N THR A 450 9.84 12.49 -19.71
CA THR A 450 11.24 12.67 -19.26
C THR A 450 11.60 14.14 -19.17
N TYR A 451 11.28 14.87 -20.23
CA TYR A 451 11.67 16.26 -20.37
C TYR A 451 10.42 17.10 -20.51
N PRO A 452 10.07 17.94 -19.52
CA PRO A 452 8.86 18.74 -19.59
C PRO A 452 8.94 19.74 -20.75
N GLY A 453 7.89 19.83 -21.58
CA GLY A 453 7.78 20.90 -22.56
C GLY A 453 7.12 20.52 -23.89
N ASN A 454 7.75 20.94 -24.99
CA ASN A 454 7.23 20.66 -26.33
C ASN A 454 7.62 19.25 -26.78
N HIS A 455 6.63 18.50 -27.24
CA HIS A 455 6.84 17.17 -27.82
C HIS A 455 6.35 17.07 -29.24
N ILE A 456 6.96 16.12 -29.95
CA ILE A 456 6.58 15.73 -31.30
C ILE A 456 6.49 14.21 -31.35
N LEU A 457 5.42 13.73 -31.96
CA LEU A 457 5.25 12.32 -32.27
C LEU A 457 5.55 12.10 -33.76
N VAL A 458 6.44 11.16 -34.08
CA VAL A 458 6.77 10.80 -35.46
C VAL A 458 6.42 9.34 -35.68
N LYS A 459 5.46 9.06 -36.57
CA LYS A 459 5.14 7.70 -37.01
C LYS A 459 5.89 7.36 -38.30
N PHE A 460 6.40 6.14 -38.40
CA PHE A 460 7.19 5.68 -39.54
C PHE A 460 6.94 4.19 -39.80
N PRO A 461 7.06 3.74 -41.07
CA PRO A 461 6.95 2.33 -41.40
C PRO A 461 8.24 1.57 -41.09
N LEU A 462 8.10 0.32 -40.64
CA LEU A 462 9.16 -0.67 -40.55
C LEU A 462 9.27 -1.43 -41.87
N SER A 463 10.39 -2.12 -42.10
CA SER A 463 10.58 -2.98 -43.28
C SER A 463 9.53 -4.10 -43.41
N SER A 464 8.85 -4.47 -42.32
CA SER A 464 7.73 -5.41 -42.33
C SER A 464 6.40 -4.81 -42.81
N GLY A 465 6.33 -3.49 -43.02
CA GLY A 465 5.10 -2.74 -43.27
C GLY A 465 4.37 -2.26 -42.01
N ASP A 466 4.80 -2.72 -40.83
CA ASP A 466 4.26 -2.26 -39.55
C ASP A 466 4.57 -0.78 -39.29
N THR A 467 3.70 -0.11 -38.53
CA THR A 467 3.95 1.27 -38.09
C THR A 467 4.56 1.28 -36.68
N SER A 468 5.68 2.00 -36.53
CA SER A 468 6.28 2.34 -35.24
C SER A 468 6.17 3.85 -35.02
N GLN A 469 6.42 4.30 -33.79
CA GLN A 469 6.39 5.72 -33.46
C GLN A 469 7.50 6.14 -32.48
N LEU A 470 8.03 7.33 -32.71
CA LEU A 470 9.00 8.00 -31.84
C LEU A 470 8.33 9.12 -31.06
N PHE A 471 8.73 9.29 -29.81
CA PHE A 471 8.43 10.46 -28.99
C PHE A 471 9.68 11.33 -28.87
N LEU A 472 9.62 12.54 -29.40
CA LEU A 472 10.72 13.50 -29.38
C LEU A 472 10.39 14.63 -28.41
N SER A 473 11.43 15.08 -27.70
CA SER A 473 11.34 16.11 -26.67
C SER A 473 12.51 17.10 -26.80
N GLN A 474 12.37 18.29 -26.21
CA GLN A 474 13.47 19.25 -26.09
C GLN A 474 14.03 19.22 -24.65
N PRO A 475 15.21 18.62 -24.42
CA PRO A 475 15.69 18.33 -23.07
C PRO A 475 16.24 19.54 -22.29
N VAL A 476 16.66 20.62 -22.98
CA VAL A 476 17.42 21.72 -22.36
C VAL A 476 16.77 23.09 -22.58
N VAL A 477 16.55 23.48 -23.83
CA VAL A 477 15.96 24.78 -24.22
C VAL A 477 14.68 24.52 -24.99
N GLN A 478 13.60 25.24 -24.69
CA GLN A 478 12.33 25.13 -25.42
C GLN A 478 12.26 26.09 -26.60
N GLY A 479 11.58 25.68 -27.67
CA GLY A 479 11.30 26.48 -28.87
C GLY A 479 12.37 26.35 -29.96
N ASN A 480 12.40 27.30 -30.90
CA ASN A 480 13.17 27.20 -32.16
C ASN A 480 14.70 27.09 -32.00
N ARG A 481 15.23 27.35 -30.79
CA ARG A 481 16.67 27.22 -30.49
C ARG A 481 17.02 25.95 -29.72
N GLY A 482 16.01 25.21 -29.29
CA GLY A 482 16.17 23.97 -28.55
C GLY A 482 16.53 22.81 -29.46
N ILE A 483 17.52 22.02 -29.04
CA ILE A 483 17.78 20.74 -29.67
C ILE A 483 16.63 19.77 -29.40
N TRP A 484 16.37 18.88 -30.35
CA TRP A 484 15.48 17.74 -30.19
C TRP A 484 16.28 16.48 -29.90
N CYS A 485 15.72 15.61 -29.07
CA CYS A 485 16.18 14.24 -28.89
C CYS A 485 14.99 13.28 -28.97
N VAL A 486 15.25 12.04 -29.38
CA VAL A 486 14.28 10.95 -29.17
C VAL A 486 14.33 10.60 -27.70
N GLU A 487 13.20 10.67 -27.02
CA GLU A 487 13.07 10.27 -25.62
C GLU A 487 12.84 8.77 -25.52
N ARG A 488 11.91 8.27 -26.33
CA ARG A 488 11.50 6.87 -26.36
C ARG A 488 10.83 6.54 -27.69
N TRP A 489 10.75 5.26 -28.00
CA TRP A 489 10.02 4.76 -29.16
C TRP A 489 9.17 3.56 -28.80
N LYS A 490 8.11 3.33 -29.58
CA LYS A 490 7.15 2.25 -29.37
C LYS A 490 7.08 1.37 -30.61
N ASP A 491 7.17 0.06 -30.41
CA ASP A 491 7.02 -0.92 -31.49
C ASP A 491 5.55 -1.15 -31.88
N THR A 492 5.31 -2.00 -32.87
CA THR A 492 3.96 -2.38 -33.35
C THR A 492 3.13 -3.15 -32.29
N ASN A 493 3.81 -3.80 -31.34
CA ASN A 493 3.18 -4.56 -30.26
C ASN A 493 2.83 -3.68 -29.06
N GLY A 494 3.31 -2.44 -29.02
CA GLY A 494 3.09 -1.50 -27.94
C GLY A 494 4.20 -1.44 -26.89
N ASN A 495 5.28 -2.22 -27.05
CA ASN A 495 6.44 -2.19 -26.17
C ASN A 495 7.15 -0.84 -26.30
N GLU A 496 7.52 -0.26 -25.17
CA GLU A 496 8.22 1.02 -25.10
C GLU A 496 9.71 0.81 -24.83
N TYR A 497 10.52 1.63 -25.50
CA TYR A 497 11.97 1.57 -25.41
C TYR A 497 12.52 2.99 -25.21
N HIS A 498 13.16 3.24 -24.07
CA HIS A 498 13.81 4.53 -23.80
C HIS A 498 15.09 4.67 -24.60
N SER A 499 15.29 5.87 -25.16
CA SER A 499 16.53 6.21 -25.83
C SER A 499 17.57 6.61 -24.79
N THR A 500 18.69 5.90 -24.76
CA THR A 500 19.78 6.13 -23.82
C THR A 500 21.03 6.56 -24.57
N PRO A 501 21.53 7.78 -24.35
CA PRO A 501 22.82 8.20 -24.90
C PRO A 501 23.96 7.31 -24.41
N GLN A 502 24.81 6.84 -25.31
CA GLN A 502 26.01 6.08 -24.97
C GLN A 502 27.12 7.04 -24.48
N THR A 503 27.10 7.38 -23.19
CA THR A 503 27.99 8.38 -22.59
C THR A 503 28.22 8.15 -21.09
N ASP A 504 29.41 8.53 -20.61
CA ASP A 504 29.76 8.54 -19.19
C ASP A 504 29.25 9.78 -18.44
N LEU A 505 28.34 10.55 -19.05
CA LEU A 505 27.65 11.69 -18.43
C LEU A 505 26.22 11.30 -18.07
N ILE A 506 25.61 12.00 -17.11
CA ILE A 506 24.15 11.88 -16.91
C ILE A 506 23.39 12.48 -18.12
N PRO A 507 22.19 11.98 -18.48
CA PRO A 507 21.54 12.33 -19.73
C PRO A 507 21.35 13.85 -19.93
N ILE A 508 20.95 14.56 -18.86
CA ILE A 508 20.72 16.01 -18.92
C ILE A 508 22.00 16.81 -19.16
N GLU A 509 23.17 16.33 -18.68
CA GLU A 509 24.45 16.98 -18.92
C GLU A 509 24.94 16.75 -20.35
N TYR A 510 24.79 15.52 -20.85
CA TYR A 510 25.05 15.18 -22.25
C TYR A 510 24.27 16.10 -23.21
N TYR A 511 22.96 16.27 -22.98
CA TYR A 511 22.15 17.15 -23.81
C TYR A 511 22.49 18.63 -23.63
N ARG A 512 22.94 19.07 -22.45
CA ARG A 512 23.42 20.44 -22.23
C ARG A 512 24.68 20.74 -23.04
N ASP A 513 25.60 19.79 -23.12
CA ASP A 513 26.80 19.90 -23.95
C ASP A 513 26.48 19.90 -25.44
N LEU A 514 25.49 19.11 -25.89
CA LEU A 514 25.00 19.16 -27.27
C LEU A 514 24.33 20.51 -27.60
N GLN A 515 23.51 21.03 -26.69
CA GLN A 515 22.85 22.33 -26.87
C GLN A 515 23.89 23.44 -27.04
N LYS A 516 24.95 23.42 -26.23
CA LYS A 516 26.06 24.37 -26.34
C LYS A 516 26.79 24.27 -27.68
N GLN A 517 27.06 23.06 -28.16
CA GLN A 517 27.68 22.84 -29.47
C GLN A 517 26.82 23.43 -30.61
N VAL A 518 25.49 23.28 -30.52
CA VAL A 518 24.54 23.84 -31.47
C VAL A 518 24.49 25.36 -31.43
N ASP A 519 24.53 25.95 -30.23
CA ASP A 519 24.64 27.41 -30.07
C ASP A 519 25.95 27.98 -30.65
N GLU A 520 27.02 27.18 -30.67
CA GLU A 520 28.31 27.49 -31.31
C GLU A 520 28.34 27.22 -32.83
N GLY A 521 27.22 26.76 -33.41
CA GLY A 521 27.06 26.51 -34.85
C GLY A 521 27.42 25.11 -35.33
N HIS A 522 27.69 24.17 -34.42
CA HIS A 522 27.96 22.77 -34.75
C HIS A 522 26.66 21.95 -34.75
N ARG A 523 26.52 20.94 -35.63
CA ARG A 523 25.36 20.02 -35.67
C ARG A 523 23.97 20.73 -35.72
N PRO A 524 23.75 21.71 -36.62
CA PRO A 524 22.48 22.44 -36.70
C PRO A 524 21.26 21.55 -36.97
N GLY A 525 21.45 20.34 -37.50
CA GLY A 525 20.38 19.37 -37.74
C GLY A 525 19.65 18.91 -36.47
N LEU A 526 20.24 19.09 -35.27
CA LEU A 526 19.56 18.80 -34.00
C LEU A 526 18.42 19.78 -33.68
N LEU A 527 18.35 20.93 -34.37
CA LEU A 527 17.24 21.89 -34.23
C LEU A 527 15.99 21.46 -35.01
N ASP A 528 16.14 20.54 -35.96
CA ASP A 528 15.05 20.06 -36.81
C ASP A 528 14.59 18.66 -36.31
N PRO A 529 13.39 18.56 -35.73
CA PRO A 529 12.89 17.29 -35.19
C PRO A 529 12.75 16.20 -36.26
N VAL A 530 12.53 16.58 -37.53
CA VAL A 530 12.39 15.62 -38.63
C VAL A 530 13.75 15.00 -38.96
N GLN A 531 14.81 15.80 -38.96
CA GLN A 531 16.18 15.29 -39.14
C GLN A 531 16.61 14.42 -37.97
N VAL A 532 16.28 14.81 -36.73
CA VAL A 532 16.58 14.00 -35.54
C VAL A 532 15.87 12.65 -35.60
N ALA A 533 14.58 12.63 -35.93
CA ALA A 533 13.82 11.40 -36.11
C ALA A 533 14.41 10.53 -37.23
N PHE A 534 14.69 11.13 -38.39
CA PHE A 534 15.26 10.42 -39.53
C PHE A 534 16.60 9.74 -39.20
N HIS A 535 17.53 10.46 -38.56
CA HIS A 535 18.82 9.86 -38.17
C HIS A 535 18.64 8.76 -37.13
N TYR A 536 17.78 8.96 -36.12
CA TYR A 536 17.52 7.92 -35.11
C TYR A 536 16.95 6.63 -35.71
N ILE A 537 16.01 6.77 -36.65
CA ILE A 537 15.43 5.61 -37.36
C ILE A 537 16.50 4.86 -38.15
N HIS A 538 17.42 5.59 -38.79
CA HIS A 538 18.48 4.99 -39.60
C HIS A 538 19.62 4.38 -38.77
N ASP A 539 20.13 5.12 -37.80
CA ASP A 539 21.37 4.83 -37.09
C ASP A 539 21.12 3.95 -35.85
N ASP A 540 20.08 4.24 -35.07
CA ASP A 540 19.78 3.54 -33.82
C ASP A 540 18.81 2.35 -34.02
N ILE A 541 17.75 2.53 -34.81
CA ILE A 541 16.75 1.47 -35.08
C ILE A 541 17.18 0.59 -36.27
N GLY A 542 18.01 1.11 -37.18
CA GLY A 542 18.51 0.38 -38.35
C GLY A 542 17.50 0.25 -39.50
N GLN A 543 16.48 1.10 -39.53
CA GLN A 543 15.42 1.09 -40.54
C GLN A 543 15.72 2.09 -41.67
N ARG A 544 15.39 1.70 -42.90
CA ARG A 544 15.56 2.56 -44.08
C ARG A 544 14.20 3.13 -44.47
N VAL A 545 13.98 4.38 -44.10
CA VAL A 545 12.78 5.15 -44.46
C VAL A 545 13.18 6.44 -45.15
N SER A 546 12.33 6.97 -46.02
CA SER A 546 12.46 8.31 -46.57
C SER A 546 11.81 9.35 -45.65
N MET A 547 12.23 10.62 -45.75
CA MET A 547 11.62 11.69 -44.94
C MET A 547 10.14 11.93 -45.27
N GLU A 548 9.70 11.61 -46.49
CA GLU A 548 8.31 11.80 -46.92
C GLU A 548 7.35 10.78 -46.28
N GLU A 549 7.88 9.64 -45.82
CA GLU A 549 7.11 8.59 -45.13
C GLU A 549 6.87 8.90 -43.65
N LEU A 550 7.56 9.92 -43.10
CA LEU A 550 7.43 10.32 -41.70
C LEU A 550 6.15 11.12 -41.48
N LYS A 551 5.22 10.58 -40.68
CA LYS A 551 3.98 11.25 -40.29
C LYS A 551 4.18 11.96 -38.95
N ILE A 552 4.20 13.29 -38.99
CA ILE A 552 4.52 14.12 -37.83
C ILE A 552 3.25 14.68 -37.19
N LYS A 553 3.15 14.57 -35.87
CA LYS A 553 2.13 15.24 -35.05
C LYS A 553 2.82 16.20 -34.07
N SER A 554 2.48 17.49 -34.17
CA SER A 554 3.00 18.56 -33.32
C SER A 554 1.90 19.62 -33.04
N PRO A 555 1.66 20.02 -31.79
CA PRO A 555 2.25 19.46 -30.57
C PRO A 555 1.74 18.04 -30.28
N ALA A 556 2.52 17.27 -29.51
CA ALA A 556 2.12 15.96 -28.99
C ALA A 556 2.18 15.96 -27.45
N THR A 557 1.49 15.00 -26.83
CA THR A 557 1.58 14.73 -25.38
C THR A 557 1.98 13.28 -25.11
N VAL A 558 2.27 12.94 -23.86
CA VAL A 558 2.55 11.55 -23.46
C VAL A 558 1.34 10.64 -23.70
N GLU A 559 0.12 11.15 -23.52
CA GLU A 559 -1.11 10.40 -23.83
C GLU A 559 -1.22 10.07 -25.32
N ASP A 560 -0.73 10.95 -26.20
CA ASP A 560 -0.68 10.67 -27.63
C ASP A 560 0.29 9.53 -27.96
N PHE A 561 1.40 9.43 -27.22
CA PHE A 561 2.38 8.35 -27.36
C PHE A 561 1.93 7.05 -26.73
N ALA A 562 1.11 7.09 -25.67
CA ALA A 562 0.55 5.91 -25.02
C ALA A 562 -0.33 5.08 -25.97
N ILE A 563 -0.94 5.71 -26.98
CA ILE A 563 -1.73 5.03 -28.01
C ILE A 563 -0.79 4.20 -28.90
N VAL A 564 -0.99 2.88 -28.91
CA VAL A 564 -0.28 1.95 -29.80
C VAL A 564 -0.56 2.31 -31.27
N PRO A 565 0.46 2.42 -32.13
CA PRO A 565 0.27 2.75 -33.54
C PRO A 565 -0.54 1.67 -34.26
N GLU A 566 -1.31 2.10 -35.26
CA GLU A 566 -2.00 1.18 -36.17
C GLU A 566 -1.12 0.92 -37.39
N SER A 567 -1.03 -0.34 -37.79
CA SER A 567 -0.40 -0.75 -39.05
C SER A 567 -1.48 -1.04 -40.08
N TYR A 568 -1.18 -0.73 -41.33
CA TYR A 568 -2.11 -0.84 -42.45
C TYR A 568 -1.50 -1.76 -43.51
N PHE A 569 -2.17 -2.87 -43.79
CA PHE A 569 -1.75 -3.84 -44.78
C PHE A 569 -2.84 -4.02 -45.83
N ILE A 570 -2.45 -4.34 -47.04
CA ILE A 570 -3.37 -4.76 -48.10
C ILE A 570 -2.88 -6.09 -48.62
N GLY A 571 -3.75 -7.07 -48.78
CA GLY A 571 -3.34 -8.41 -49.21
C GLY A 571 -4.46 -9.40 -49.42
N TYR A 572 -4.10 -10.59 -49.90
CA TYR A 572 -5.01 -11.71 -50.05
C TYR A 572 -5.06 -12.53 -48.77
N ILE A 573 -6.26 -12.96 -48.36
CA ILE A 573 -6.45 -13.75 -47.14
C ILE A 573 -6.55 -15.23 -47.49
N SER A 574 -5.88 -16.07 -46.70
CA SER A 574 -6.02 -17.52 -46.79
C SER A 574 -6.01 -18.17 -45.40
N GLY A 575 -6.47 -19.42 -45.31
CA GLY A 575 -6.46 -20.20 -44.06
C GLY A 575 -7.36 -19.66 -42.95
N PHE A 576 -8.30 -18.76 -43.26
CA PHE A 576 -9.23 -18.19 -42.28
C PHE A 576 -10.43 -19.13 -42.07
N THR A 577 -10.53 -19.71 -40.88
CA THR A 577 -11.61 -20.64 -40.51
C THR A 577 -12.32 -20.18 -39.23
N VAL A 578 -13.54 -20.69 -39.00
CA VAL A 578 -14.34 -20.32 -37.82
C VAL A 578 -13.61 -20.70 -36.53
N ASP A 579 -12.95 -21.87 -36.52
CA ASP A 579 -12.26 -22.40 -35.35
C ASP A 579 -10.87 -21.78 -35.10
N ASN A 580 -10.27 -21.12 -36.11
CA ASN A 580 -8.95 -20.51 -35.97
C ASN A 580 -9.07 -19.06 -35.47
N SER A 581 -8.25 -18.67 -34.49
CA SER A 581 -8.10 -17.28 -34.04
C SER A 581 -7.12 -16.48 -34.90
N SER A 582 -6.94 -16.88 -36.16
CA SER A 582 -5.91 -16.32 -37.04
C SER A 582 -6.13 -16.65 -38.51
N PHE A 583 -5.50 -15.88 -39.39
CA PHE A 583 -5.40 -16.16 -40.82
C PHE A 583 -4.02 -15.80 -41.39
N HIS A 584 -3.80 -16.23 -42.62
CA HIS A 584 -2.63 -15.90 -43.42
C HIS A 584 -2.95 -14.72 -44.34
N LEU A 585 -2.16 -13.65 -44.26
CA LEU A 585 -2.21 -12.51 -45.15
C LEU A 585 -1.05 -12.57 -46.13
N ASP A 586 -1.32 -12.64 -47.42
CA ASP A 586 -0.34 -12.50 -48.50
C ASP A 586 -0.30 -11.02 -48.93
N PRO A 587 0.66 -10.22 -48.44
CA PRO A 587 0.65 -8.78 -48.61
C PRO A 587 0.91 -8.39 -50.07
N VAL A 588 0.24 -7.34 -50.54
CA VAL A 588 0.45 -6.78 -51.87
C VAL A 588 0.67 -5.28 -51.79
N GLU A 589 1.40 -4.76 -52.76
CA GLU A 589 1.61 -3.33 -52.95
C GLU A 589 0.67 -2.83 -54.06
N PHE A 590 -0.23 -1.91 -53.70
CA PHE A 590 -1.21 -1.34 -54.63
C PHE A 590 -0.69 -0.01 -55.19
N LEU A 591 -0.28 0.00 -56.46
CA LEU A 591 0.35 1.14 -57.13
C LEU A 591 -0.61 1.84 -58.08
N THR A 592 -0.54 3.16 -58.11
CA THR A 592 -1.32 4.06 -58.98
C THR A 592 -0.40 5.00 -59.76
N GLU A 593 -0.92 5.74 -60.74
CA GLU A 593 -0.14 6.75 -61.50
C GLU A 593 0.56 7.83 -60.63
N LYS A 594 0.21 7.93 -59.35
CA LYS A 594 0.85 8.84 -58.39
C LYS A 594 2.19 8.31 -57.89
N ASP A 595 2.41 7.00 -57.92
CA ASP A 595 3.57 6.31 -57.32
C ASP A 595 4.76 6.25 -58.29
N ARG A 596 5.12 7.41 -58.85
CA ARG A 596 6.02 7.53 -60.01
C ARG A 596 7.40 6.93 -59.80
N ASP A 597 7.98 7.12 -58.61
CA ASP A 597 9.32 6.63 -58.31
C ASP A 597 9.33 5.10 -58.15
N ARG A 598 8.29 4.54 -57.53
CA ARG A 598 8.12 3.10 -57.35
C ARG A 598 7.81 2.39 -58.67
N ILE A 599 6.95 2.97 -59.51
CA ILE A 599 6.68 2.51 -60.88
C ILE A 599 7.99 2.44 -61.69
N LYS A 600 8.84 3.46 -61.57
CA LYS A 600 10.13 3.54 -62.26
C LYS A 600 11.13 2.51 -61.73
N GLU A 601 11.16 2.27 -60.42
CA GLU A 601 11.99 1.25 -59.78
C GLU A 601 11.63 -0.16 -60.27
N LEU A 602 10.34 -0.48 -60.27
CA LEU A 602 9.79 -1.77 -60.69
C LEU A 602 9.75 -1.94 -62.22
N LYS A 603 10.10 -0.90 -62.97
CA LYS A 603 10.08 -0.85 -64.44
C LYS A 603 8.71 -1.21 -65.03
N ILE A 604 7.66 -0.71 -64.39
CA ILE A 604 6.26 -0.90 -64.82
C ILE A 604 5.96 0.12 -65.91
N GLU A 605 5.48 -0.34 -67.07
CA GLU A 605 5.07 0.53 -68.18
C GLU A 605 3.59 0.91 -68.05
N PRO A 606 3.13 2.05 -68.61
CA PRO A 606 1.71 2.41 -68.58
C PRO A 606 0.76 1.34 -69.17
N ALA A 607 1.26 0.51 -70.09
CA ALA A 607 0.50 -0.61 -70.66
C ALA A 607 0.24 -1.75 -69.65
N ASP A 608 1.05 -1.86 -68.59
CA ASP A 608 0.89 -2.83 -67.51
C ASP A 608 -0.20 -2.39 -66.51
N MET A 609 -0.69 -1.15 -66.62
CA MET A 609 -1.77 -0.57 -65.81
C MET A 609 -3.02 -0.24 -66.65
N PRO A 610 -3.61 -1.20 -67.40
CA PRO A 610 -4.74 -0.92 -68.29
C PRO A 610 -5.98 -0.42 -67.55
N SER A 611 -6.10 -0.73 -66.26
CA SER A 611 -7.18 -0.28 -65.36
C SER A 611 -6.79 0.94 -64.49
N GLY A 612 -5.62 1.54 -64.73
CA GLY A 612 -5.10 2.70 -63.98
C GLY A 612 -4.39 2.38 -62.66
N TYR A 613 -4.17 1.10 -62.35
CA TYR A 613 -3.43 0.64 -61.17
C TYR A 613 -2.65 -0.66 -61.48
N TYR A 614 -1.64 -0.95 -60.66
CA TYR A 614 -0.84 -2.19 -60.70
C TYR A 614 -0.79 -2.80 -59.30
N ILE A 615 -1.06 -4.10 -59.17
CA ILE A 615 -0.90 -4.84 -57.92
C ILE A 615 0.41 -5.62 -58.00
N TYR A 616 1.39 -5.20 -57.21
CA TYR A 616 2.68 -5.86 -57.13
C TYR A 616 2.70 -6.82 -55.94
N ASN A 617 3.00 -8.09 -56.18
CA ASN A 617 3.19 -9.11 -55.14
C ASN A 617 4.55 -9.80 -55.37
N PRO A 618 5.64 -9.29 -54.77
CA PRO A 618 6.99 -9.81 -55.00
C PRO A 618 7.30 -11.12 -54.27
N GLU A 619 6.71 -11.37 -53.10
CA GLU A 619 7.05 -12.50 -52.23
C GLU A 619 5.80 -13.20 -51.72
N THR A 620 5.70 -14.51 -52.01
CA THR A 620 4.58 -15.36 -51.60
C THR A 620 4.78 -15.95 -50.19
N TYR A 621 5.11 -15.12 -49.21
CA TYR A 621 5.24 -15.55 -47.82
C TYR A 621 4.10 -14.97 -46.98
N PRO A 622 3.11 -15.78 -46.59
CA PRO A 622 1.99 -15.27 -45.81
C PRO A 622 2.44 -14.80 -44.43
N THR A 623 2.06 -13.59 -44.07
CA THR A 623 2.13 -13.04 -42.71
C THR A 623 1.01 -13.64 -41.87
N TYR A 624 1.28 -13.94 -40.60
CA TYR A 624 0.27 -14.46 -39.68
C TYR A 624 -0.44 -13.32 -38.97
N CYS A 625 -1.77 -13.29 -39.06
CA CYS A 625 -2.61 -12.27 -38.43
C CYS A 625 -3.53 -12.91 -37.40
N ALA A 626 -3.42 -12.48 -36.14
CA ALA A 626 -4.30 -12.92 -35.06
C ALA A 626 -5.55 -12.03 -34.97
N VAL A 627 -6.72 -12.64 -34.81
CA VAL A 627 -8.01 -11.93 -34.63
C VAL A 627 -8.52 -12.11 -33.20
N THR A 628 -9.35 -11.18 -32.75
CA THR A 628 -10.02 -11.22 -31.45
C THR A 628 -11.54 -11.13 -31.64
N ASP A 629 -12.30 -11.27 -30.55
CA ASP A 629 -13.76 -11.07 -30.57
C ASP A 629 -14.16 -9.62 -30.87
N GLU A 630 -13.21 -8.68 -30.75
CA GLU A 630 -13.40 -7.26 -31.04
C GLU A 630 -13.06 -6.90 -32.50
N THR A 631 -12.53 -7.85 -33.28
CA THR A 631 -12.20 -7.60 -34.70
C THR A 631 -13.45 -7.30 -35.52
N GLU A 632 -13.44 -6.18 -36.23
CA GLU A 632 -14.54 -5.78 -37.11
C GLU A 632 -14.33 -6.28 -38.55
N TYR A 633 -15.32 -6.96 -39.11
CA TYR A 633 -15.28 -7.51 -40.48
C TYR A 633 -16.22 -6.75 -41.41
N TYR A 634 -15.69 -6.20 -42.49
CA TYR A 634 -16.42 -5.39 -43.46
C TYR A 634 -16.36 -6.04 -44.84
N ILE A 635 -17.52 -6.52 -45.34
CA ILE A 635 -17.66 -7.09 -46.68
C ILE A 635 -18.47 -6.17 -47.60
N LEU A 636 -18.32 -6.31 -48.92
CA LEU A 636 -19.06 -5.50 -49.89
C LEU A 636 -20.55 -5.87 -49.94
N ASN A 637 -21.41 -4.85 -50.00
CA ASN A 637 -22.84 -5.04 -50.18
C ASN A 637 -23.19 -5.30 -51.65
N VAL A 638 -23.49 -6.56 -51.99
CA VAL A 638 -23.82 -7.01 -53.36
C VAL A 638 -25.20 -6.49 -53.85
N GLY A 639 -25.93 -5.71 -53.05
CA GLY A 639 -27.33 -5.32 -53.28
C GLY A 639 -27.62 -3.90 -53.80
N GLY A 640 -26.61 -3.09 -54.14
CA GLY A 640 -26.84 -1.79 -54.81
C GLY A 640 -26.50 -0.57 -53.96
N THR A 641 -25.23 -0.45 -53.61
CA THR A 641 -24.41 0.77 -53.47
C THR A 641 -23.01 0.26 -53.13
N SER A 642 -21.94 0.88 -53.63
CA SER A 642 -20.54 0.54 -53.29
C SER A 642 -20.26 0.87 -51.81
N SER A 643 -20.86 0.13 -50.89
CA SER A 643 -20.84 0.37 -49.45
C SER A 643 -20.57 -0.93 -48.71
N HIS A 644 -19.72 -0.88 -47.68
CA HIS A 644 -19.41 -2.00 -46.81
C HIS A 644 -20.51 -2.29 -45.80
N LYS A 645 -20.68 -3.57 -45.45
CA LYS A 645 -21.54 -4.04 -44.36
C LYS A 645 -20.65 -4.66 -43.28
N LEU A 646 -20.85 -4.25 -42.03
CA LEU A 646 -20.28 -4.92 -40.85
C LEU A 646 -20.97 -6.27 -40.64
N VAL A 647 -20.19 -7.33 -40.50
CA VAL A 647 -20.66 -8.73 -40.39
C VAL A 647 -19.95 -9.46 -39.26
N SER A 648 -20.50 -10.60 -38.82
CA SER A 648 -19.80 -11.48 -37.88
C SER A 648 -18.64 -12.20 -38.56
N LYS A 649 -17.73 -12.79 -37.77
CA LYS A 649 -16.64 -13.63 -38.27
C LYS A 649 -17.17 -14.77 -39.14
N GLU A 650 -18.21 -15.46 -38.68
CA GLU A 650 -18.84 -16.57 -39.40
C GLU A 650 -19.42 -16.09 -40.73
N GLU A 651 -20.17 -14.98 -40.73
CA GLU A 651 -20.74 -14.39 -41.94
C GLU A 651 -19.65 -13.95 -42.93
N CYS A 652 -18.53 -13.41 -42.45
CA CYS A 652 -17.38 -13.02 -43.28
C CYS A 652 -16.73 -14.24 -43.96
N ILE A 653 -16.51 -15.31 -43.20
CA ILE A 653 -15.91 -16.56 -43.71
C ILE A 653 -16.86 -17.24 -44.71
N GLU A 654 -18.17 -17.27 -44.41
CA GLU A 654 -19.18 -17.78 -45.34
C GLU A 654 -19.20 -16.97 -46.64
N TYR A 655 -19.07 -15.63 -46.56
CA TYR A 655 -18.99 -14.77 -47.72
C TYR A 655 -17.77 -15.08 -48.59
N PHE A 656 -16.57 -15.19 -48.01
CA PHE A 656 -15.36 -15.51 -48.79
C PHE A 656 -15.40 -16.92 -49.38
N ASN A 657 -16.01 -17.89 -48.70
CA ASN A 657 -16.18 -19.25 -49.22
C ASN A 657 -17.17 -19.36 -50.39
N GLN A 658 -18.05 -18.37 -50.61
CA GLN A 658 -18.96 -18.34 -51.77
C GLN A 658 -18.23 -18.06 -53.09
N TRP A 659 -17.00 -17.55 -53.04
CA TRP A 659 -16.21 -17.15 -54.21
C TRP A 659 -14.91 -17.96 -54.31
N PRO A 660 -14.94 -19.29 -54.50
CA PRO A 660 -13.74 -20.13 -54.48
C PRO A 660 -12.74 -19.82 -55.61
N GLU A 661 -13.18 -19.16 -56.68
CA GLU A 661 -12.33 -18.73 -57.81
C GLU A 661 -11.80 -17.29 -57.66
N TYR A 662 -12.23 -16.56 -56.64
CA TYR A 662 -11.86 -15.16 -56.40
C TYR A 662 -11.54 -14.92 -54.93
N VAL A 663 -10.26 -14.71 -54.62
CA VAL A 663 -9.85 -14.29 -53.28
C VAL A 663 -9.95 -12.77 -53.21
N PRO A 664 -10.86 -12.22 -52.38
CA PRO A 664 -11.02 -10.78 -52.28
C PRO A 664 -9.77 -10.15 -51.67
N LEU A 665 -9.35 -9.03 -52.27
CA LEU A 665 -8.29 -8.21 -51.70
C LEU A 665 -8.83 -7.51 -50.46
N CYS A 666 -8.10 -7.53 -49.35
CA CYS A 666 -8.54 -6.93 -48.10
C CYS A 666 -7.52 -5.95 -47.53
N GLU A 667 -8.03 -4.84 -47.01
CA GLU A 667 -7.34 -3.90 -46.13
C GLU A 667 -7.43 -4.46 -44.70
N ILE A 668 -6.28 -4.69 -44.09
CA ILE A 668 -6.13 -5.18 -42.73
C ILE A 668 -5.51 -4.08 -41.88
N ILE A 669 -6.20 -3.71 -40.81
CA ILE A 669 -5.68 -2.78 -39.81
C ILE A 669 -5.33 -3.58 -38.56
N THR A 670 -4.09 -3.48 -38.11
CA THR A 670 -3.64 -4.11 -36.87
C THR A 670 -3.26 -3.08 -35.83
N ARG A 671 -3.39 -3.44 -34.55
CA ARG A 671 -2.94 -2.65 -33.41
C ARG A 671 -2.53 -3.60 -32.28
N GLY A 672 -1.32 -3.43 -31.74
CA GLY A 672 -0.83 -4.26 -30.63
C GLY A 672 -0.69 -5.74 -30.99
N GLY A 673 -0.35 -6.05 -32.25
CA GLY A 673 -0.22 -7.43 -32.74
C GLY A 673 -1.53 -8.13 -33.13
N TYR A 674 -2.69 -7.48 -32.97
CA TYR A 674 -4.00 -8.04 -33.32
C TYR A 674 -4.68 -7.27 -34.45
N VAL A 675 -5.48 -7.97 -35.26
CA VAL A 675 -6.33 -7.35 -36.29
C VAL A 675 -7.52 -6.68 -35.61
N ILE A 676 -7.65 -5.37 -35.80
CA ILE A 676 -8.82 -4.61 -35.31
C ILE A 676 -9.88 -4.47 -36.40
N SER A 677 -9.47 -4.44 -37.67
CA SER A 677 -10.39 -4.33 -38.80
C SER A 677 -9.90 -5.11 -40.00
N MET A 678 -10.81 -5.84 -40.63
CA MET A 678 -10.65 -6.45 -41.95
C MET A 678 -11.71 -5.87 -42.87
N ARG A 679 -11.29 -5.27 -43.98
CA ARG A 679 -12.19 -4.65 -44.95
C ARG A 679 -11.88 -5.10 -46.36
N GLU A 680 -12.86 -5.65 -47.04
CA GLU A 680 -12.76 -5.96 -48.47
C GLU A 680 -12.53 -4.69 -49.31
N VAL A 681 -11.53 -4.72 -50.18
CA VAL A 681 -11.19 -3.60 -51.07
C VAL A 681 -11.97 -3.78 -52.38
N LEU A 682 -12.73 -2.75 -52.76
CA LEU A 682 -13.35 -2.70 -54.07
C LEU A 682 -12.27 -2.36 -55.11
N VAL A 683 -11.89 -3.37 -55.90
CA VAL A 683 -11.02 -3.18 -57.05
C VAL A 683 -11.91 -2.76 -58.24
N PRO A 684 -11.68 -1.59 -58.88
CA PRO A 684 -12.55 -1.02 -59.91
C PRO A 684 -12.71 -1.85 -61.20
#